data_AF-A0A2N5EBC2-F1
#
_entry.id   AF-A0A2N5EBC2-F1
#
_cell.length_a   1.000
_cell.length_b   1.000
_cell.length_c   1.000
_cell.angle_alpha   90.00
_cell.angle_beta   90.00
_cell.angle_gamma   90.00
#
_symmetry.space_group_name_H-M   'P 1'
#
loop_
_entity.id
_entity.type
_entity.pdbx_description
1 polymer ?
#
loop_
_entity_poly.entity_id
_entity_poly.type
_entity_poly.pdbx_seq_one_letter_code
_entity_poly.pdbx_strand_id
1 'polypeptide(L)'
;MRNRPRPLFRKTVIAGLLCSLPPLAAAWAEDRSPRIINDGAPHTLKGADIYSDSGNAVTLSNGSQLTLTDSTLTVDGKIGKGIAADGENNLPPTLLTAENITININAELAKGIELAGNVTAALTGSLISMRDGTSALQIKRGASLSADNLHITVDNSARGSAPTMEVVDVVGTQAQFNGGTLRVDTLGTVDLFNVSGTDSQQGQLTLNDLTAEVNGAADGQPSYLINASGNSRVTVNGGDYRIRAGNGYGVWLVDDSVQMDATDMTLTTEGSGGHAIDNRGQLRIENSRITTLGSSSHALYTEATTEARDLRLSTAGKRSAAIAAARGGDVVINGAAAATSGENSNLLLNFGDSRITATALTGSASGNQADAIKTYANAAITLTDSQLTAEGADAHGITMLNDSALRAATTAVTLDNSRLQSAQASALFALGGGITVNLANSSRLTGGNGILLETYVAQNAAGDLVHDEVTLNADGHSRLTGDVRVDPLAAQNNVALRLTHGSEWLGAAPALDQLTLDATSQWAVTDSSRVNQLALNGGTIAMQHRGDRYTTLRAHDLSGGGNLVLNAALAGNETATDRLVVTGEMRGDYRLFINNRGGSGGLTTGDGINVIQVDGSSNATVALGQRVAVDAYDYFLYQGGGQDADDWYLRSTFTAEPVTPDDVPPDDTPADDPLPAPQPGPDDVPWREEVPGYLAAPVLNQRYLFDALGTYHQRTGGDVARLDGSWLRLFDQQQDFDAGRFSYDSETRYVQLGNDLYEDRSGSATTRAGWVLTLGSQRTDAEDRRRALNPALSVATGRIESEIYSLGGYYSVQADDGGYVDIIGQLSTIHNDYFSAGHSAQHGMGVAASVEAGKPFDLGNRVKLEPQLQLKYQYLHLDGFRDEISAVSGVAQSSGEARAGLRLFREMGNWQPYLTLDATTFIGDEPVVRVGSQQIQTGFSNSYWQTGLGVAATLSDSASAYGEFRYQQAFDQQSDGYAGMIGVKIAF
;
A
#
# COMPACT_ATOMS: atom_id res chain seq x y z
N MET A 1 120.61 39.29 -16.21
CA MET A 1 120.03 40.66 -16.15
C MET A 1 118.78 40.55 -15.30
N ARG A 2 118.85 40.92 -14.00
CA ARG A 2 118.35 42.20 -13.43
C ARG A 2 116.85 42.39 -13.73
N ASN A 3 115.91 42.58 -12.81
CA ASN A 3 115.96 42.89 -11.38
C ASN A 3 114.58 42.58 -10.77
N ARG A 4 114.54 41.97 -9.58
CA ARG A 4 113.48 42.20 -8.57
C ARG A 4 113.87 43.44 -7.72
N PRO A 5 112.95 43.98 -6.92
CA PRO A 5 113.08 43.82 -5.45
C PRO A 5 111.71 43.53 -4.78
N ARG A 6 111.50 42.61 -3.82
CA ARG A 6 112.10 42.37 -2.47
C ARG A 6 111.72 43.46 -1.43
N PRO A 7 111.79 43.21 -0.10
CA PRO A 7 111.13 42.22 0.78
C PRO A 7 110.82 42.84 2.19
N LEU A 8 110.53 42.05 3.25
CA LEU A 8 111.17 42.12 4.60
C LEU A 8 110.38 41.24 5.61
N PHE A 9 110.91 40.07 6.03
CA PHE A 9 111.56 39.76 7.34
C PHE A 9 110.54 39.39 8.46
N ARG A 10 110.72 38.43 9.39
CA ARG A 10 111.85 37.58 9.82
C ARG A 10 111.35 36.50 10.85
N LYS A 11 111.96 35.29 10.83
CA LYS A 11 112.51 34.46 11.97
C LYS A 11 111.58 34.01 13.14
N THR A 12 111.72 32.88 13.85
CA THR A 12 112.62 31.70 13.92
C THR A 12 112.15 30.79 15.08
N VAL A 13 112.05 29.46 14.85
CA VAL A 13 112.43 28.29 15.70
C VAL A 13 111.98 28.19 17.18
N ILE A 14 111.40 27.03 17.57
CA ILE A 14 111.94 26.03 18.55
C ILE A 14 111.04 24.77 18.59
N ALA A 15 111.70 23.61 18.68
CA ALA A 15 111.14 22.26 18.81
C ALA A 15 110.85 21.87 20.27
N GLY A 16 109.95 20.90 20.49
CA GLY A 16 109.74 20.27 21.80
C GLY A 16 108.80 19.05 21.72
N LEU A 17 109.28 17.93 22.25
CA LEU A 17 108.79 16.57 22.12
C LEU A 17 107.62 16.22 23.07
N LEU A 18 106.75 15.29 22.63
CA LEU A 18 106.07 14.20 23.37
C LEU A 18 105.22 14.53 24.62
N CYS A 19 103.89 14.32 24.54
CA CYS A 19 103.15 13.30 25.33
C CYS A 19 101.63 13.28 25.01
N SER A 20 101.12 12.05 24.90
CA SER A 20 99.73 11.56 24.80
C SER A 20 98.57 12.49 25.20
N LEU A 21 97.69 12.81 24.24
CA LEU A 21 96.27 13.18 24.39
C LEU A 21 95.52 12.74 23.11
N PRO A 22 94.21 12.40 23.18
CA PRO A 22 93.46 11.82 22.05
C PRO A 22 93.31 12.86 20.92
N PRO A 23 93.20 12.48 19.63
CA PRO A 23 92.90 13.46 18.60
C PRO A 23 91.44 13.89 18.75
N LEU A 24 91.31 15.12 19.23
CA LEU A 24 90.20 16.06 19.11
C LEU A 24 89.19 15.73 18.00
N ALA A 25 87.92 15.60 18.41
CA ALA A 25 86.79 15.92 17.57
C ALA A 25 87.03 17.30 16.94
N ALA A 26 87.21 17.34 15.61
CA ALA A 26 87.19 18.58 14.88
C ALA A 26 85.82 19.23 15.11
N ALA A 27 85.81 20.45 15.62
CA ALA A 27 84.60 21.24 15.74
C ALA A 27 84.14 21.62 14.32
N TRP A 28 83.09 20.94 13.83
CA TRP A 28 82.39 21.27 12.58
C TRP A 28 81.35 22.40 12.78
N ALA A 29 81.42 23.15 13.89
CA ALA A 29 80.33 24.01 14.34
C ALA A 29 80.21 25.38 13.63
N GLU A 30 81.13 25.75 12.72
CA GLU A 30 81.06 27.04 12.01
C GLU A 30 81.22 26.96 10.48
N ASP A 31 81.51 25.79 9.90
CA ASP A 31 81.66 25.66 8.45
C ASP A 31 80.31 25.31 7.79
N ARG A 32 79.74 26.27 7.06
CA ARG A 32 78.48 26.10 6.31
C ARG A 32 78.65 25.41 4.95
N SER A 33 79.85 24.94 4.60
CA SER A 33 80.10 24.37 3.27
C SER A 33 79.31 23.08 2.98
N PRO A 34 78.99 22.78 1.70
CA PRO A 34 78.43 21.50 1.30
C PRO A 34 79.22 20.27 1.79
N ARG A 35 78.54 19.13 1.97
CA ARG A 35 79.15 17.86 2.41
C ARG A 35 79.09 16.80 1.31
N ILE A 36 80.20 16.10 1.10
CA ILE A 36 80.27 14.93 0.22
C ILE A 36 80.77 13.75 1.07
N ILE A 37 79.97 12.70 1.16
CA ILE A 37 80.22 11.50 1.98
C ILE A 37 80.15 10.28 1.06
N ASN A 38 81.29 9.66 0.79
CA ASN A 38 81.43 8.61 -0.22
C ASN A 38 82.50 7.55 0.11
N ASP A 39 82.87 7.43 1.38
CA ASP A 39 83.96 6.56 1.87
C ASP A 39 83.48 5.20 2.39
N GLY A 40 82.16 4.95 2.37
CA GLY A 40 81.55 3.71 2.87
C GLY A 40 81.50 3.62 4.41
N ALA A 41 81.89 4.67 5.13
CA ALA A 41 81.90 4.71 6.59
C ALA A 41 80.61 5.35 7.16
N PRO A 42 80.31 5.13 8.45
CA PRO A 42 79.26 5.87 9.15
C PRO A 42 79.73 7.27 9.58
N HIS A 43 78.87 8.26 9.36
CA HIS A 43 79.08 9.67 9.69
C HIS A 43 77.91 10.21 10.52
N THR A 44 78.19 11.13 11.44
CA THR A 44 77.16 11.82 12.23
C THR A 44 77.36 13.33 12.16
N LEU A 45 76.32 14.04 11.76
CA LEU A 45 76.26 15.51 11.75
C LEU A 45 75.15 15.96 12.70
N LYS A 46 75.51 16.74 13.71
CA LYS A 46 74.57 17.25 14.72
C LYS A 46 74.65 18.77 14.82
N GLY A 47 73.50 19.45 14.78
CA GLY A 47 73.46 20.92 14.89
C GLY A 47 74.11 21.64 13.71
N ALA A 48 74.22 20.99 12.54
CA ALA A 48 74.92 21.55 11.40
C ALA A 48 74.03 22.57 10.67
N ASP A 49 74.60 23.71 10.25
CA ASP A 49 73.98 24.66 9.33
C ASP A 49 74.75 24.63 8.01
N ILE A 50 74.17 24.04 6.95
CA ILE A 50 74.81 23.81 5.66
C ILE A 50 74.12 24.71 4.62
N TYR A 51 74.92 25.43 3.82
CA TYR A 51 74.46 26.35 2.79
C TYR A 51 75.07 25.98 1.42
N SER A 52 74.24 25.98 0.37
CA SER A 52 74.67 25.72 -1.01
C SER A 52 74.02 26.69 -2.00
N ASP A 53 74.84 27.36 -2.82
CA ASP A 53 74.43 28.31 -3.87
C ASP A 53 74.61 27.79 -5.30
N SER A 54 75.23 26.61 -5.47
CA SER A 54 75.66 26.11 -6.79
C SER A 54 75.61 24.58 -6.93
N GLY A 55 75.17 23.84 -5.91
CA GLY A 55 75.10 22.37 -5.93
C GLY A 55 74.24 21.77 -4.81
N ASN A 56 74.49 20.50 -4.47
CA ASN A 56 73.78 19.84 -3.36
C ASN A 56 74.34 20.28 -2.00
N ALA A 57 73.50 20.45 -0.98
CA ALA A 57 73.99 20.70 0.38
C ALA A 57 74.67 19.45 0.99
N VAL A 58 74.09 18.26 0.77
CA VAL A 58 74.71 16.97 1.12
C VAL A 58 74.65 16.01 -0.07
N THR A 59 75.77 15.36 -0.38
CA THR A 59 75.85 14.23 -1.32
C THR A 59 76.34 12.99 -0.57
N LEU A 60 75.59 11.89 -0.64
CA LEU A 60 75.84 10.63 0.06
C LEU A 60 75.89 9.47 -0.96
N SER A 61 76.97 8.69 -0.99
CA SER A 61 77.10 7.57 -1.93
C SER A 61 77.99 6.43 -1.44
N ASN A 62 78.23 5.41 -2.29
CA ASN A 62 79.16 4.30 -2.06
C ASN A 62 78.89 3.45 -0.80
N GLY A 63 77.63 3.23 -0.42
CA GLY A 63 77.29 2.45 0.78
C GLY A 63 77.61 3.14 2.11
N SER A 64 77.87 4.46 2.06
CA SER A 64 78.11 5.26 3.26
C SER A 64 76.84 5.40 4.10
N GLN A 65 77.00 5.67 5.40
CA GLN A 65 75.87 5.88 6.31
C GLN A 65 75.94 7.28 6.91
N LEU A 66 74.84 8.02 6.89
CA LEU A 66 74.76 9.35 7.48
C LEU A 66 73.61 9.43 8.48
N THR A 67 73.94 9.79 9.71
CA THR A 67 72.98 10.26 10.72
C THR A 67 73.06 11.78 10.84
N LEU A 68 71.96 12.47 10.54
CA LEU A 68 71.86 13.93 10.57
C LEU A 68 70.80 14.35 11.59
N THR A 69 71.18 15.06 12.65
CA THR A 69 70.24 15.44 13.72
C THR A 69 70.25 16.94 13.99
N ASP A 70 69.10 17.55 14.27
CA ASP A 70 68.97 18.95 14.68
C ASP A 70 69.66 19.95 13.72
N SER A 71 69.65 19.67 12.42
CA SER A 71 70.47 20.38 11.43
C SER A 71 69.62 21.16 10.42
N THR A 72 70.15 22.27 9.90
CA THR A 72 69.52 23.10 8.88
C THR A 72 70.32 23.05 7.58
N LEU A 73 69.66 22.79 6.45
CA LEU A 73 70.23 22.77 5.12
C LEU A 73 69.52 23.84 4.28
N THR A 74 70.26 24.76 3.67
CA THR A 74 69.70 25.82 2.83
C THR A 74 70.28 25.73 1.42
N VAL A 75 69.40 25.69 0.41
CA VAL A 75 69.77 25.59 -1.00
C VAL A 75 69.19 26.77 -1.77
N ASP A 76 70.08 27.65 -2.22
CA ASP A 76 69.78 28.83 -3.05
C ASP A 76 70.24 28.64 -4.51
N GLY A 77 70.99 27.57 -4.80
CA GLY A 77 71.43 27.25 -6.15
C GLY A 77 70.32 26.72 -7.03
N LYS A 78 70.14 27.32 -8.22
CA LYS A 78 69.31 26.78 -9.31
C LYS A 78 69.76 25.33 -9.53
N ILE A 79 68.84 24.37 -9.58
CA ILE A 79 69.07 22.91 -9.71
C ILE A 79 69.81 22.16 -8.57
N GLY A 80 70.05 22.78 -7.40
CA GLY A 80 70.64 22.11 -6.24
C GLY A 80 69.67 21.17 -5.49
N LYS A 81 70.21 20.20 -4.73
CA LYS A 81 69.43 19.32 -3.84
C LYS A 81 69.79 19.57 -2.38
N GLY A 82 68.84 19.52 -1.45
CA GLY A 82 69.15 19.48 -0.02
C GLY A 82 70.01 18.27 0.31
N ILE A 83 69.52 17.08 -0.02
CA ILE A 83 70.27 15.83 0.10
C ILE A 83 70.16 15.04 -1.20
N ALA A 84 71.28 14.56 -1.73
CA ALA A 84 71.34 13.61 -2.84
C ALA A 84 71.99 12.32 -2.34
N ALA A 85 71.21 11.24 -2.21
CA ALA A 85 71.72 9.92 -1.82
C ALA A 85 71.63 8.94 -2.99
N ASP A 86 72.75 8.35 -3.36
CA ASP A 86 72.86 7.39 -4.47
C ASP A 86 73.49 6.07 -3.98
N GLY A 87 73.01 4.94 -4.48
CA GLY A 87 73.43 3.60 -4.07
C GLY A 87 73.65 2.68 -5.26
N GLU A 88 74.82 2.05 -5.35
CA GLU A 88 75.08 1.05 -6.39
C GLU A 88 74.52 -0.32 -5.97
N ASN A 89 73.85 -1.01 -6.89
CA ASN A 89 73.22 -2.32 -6.63
C ASN A 89 74.20 -3.41 -6.18
N ASN A 90 75.50 -3.26 -6.44
CA ASN A 90 76.54 -4.23 -6.09
C ASN A 90 77.27 -3.89 -4.78
N LEU A 91 76.88 -2.81 -4.09
CA LEU A 91 77.44 -2.38 -2.82
C LEU A 91 76.40 -2.54 -1.68
N PRO A 92 76.83 -2.57 -0.41
CA PRO A 92 75.92 -2.42 0.73
C PRO A 92 75.06 -1.15 0.58
N PRO A 93 73.83 -1.14 1.13
CA PRO A 93 72.93 -0.02 0.96
C PRO A 93 73.52 1.27 1.54
N THR A 94 73.36 2.37 0.82
CA THR A 94 73.62 3.71 1.35
C THR A 94 72.50 4.05 2.35
N LEU A 95 72.83 4.40 3.60
CA LEU A 95 71.85 4.63 4.66
C LEU A 95 71.77 6.10 5.05
N LEU A 96 70.56 6.67 5.03
CA LEU A 96 70.29 8.02 5.51
C LEU A 96 69.34 7.96 6.71
N THR A 97 69.73 8.53 7.83
CA THR A 97 68.85 8.77 8.98
C THR A 97 68.86 10.26 9.29
N ALA A 98 67.72 10.92 9.18
CA ALA A 98 67.61 12.34 9.51
C ALA A 98 66.54 12.57 10.58
N GLU A 99 66.90 13.25 11.66
CA GLU A 99 66.02 13.51 12.81
C GLU A 99 65.98 15.01 13.10
N ASN A 100 64.78 15.59 13.15
CA ASN A 100 64.56 17.00 13.47
C ASN A 100 65.39 17.96 12.60
N ILE A 101 65.46 17.69 11.29
CA ILE A 101 66.20 18.55 10.35
C ILE A 101 65.27 19.54 9.66
N THR A 102 65.80 20.69 9.24
CA THR A 102 65.11 21.65 8.39
C THR A 102 65.84 21.79 7.06
N ILE A 103 65.14 21.58 5.94
CA ILE A 103 65.66 21.82 4.60
C ILE A 103 64.90 22.99 3.97
N ASN A 104 65.60 24.10 3.69
CA ASN A 104 65.06 25.28 3.02
C ASN A 104 65.50 25.32 1.56
N ILE A 105 64.55 25.23 0.64
CA ILE A 105 64.77 25.28 -0.81
C ILE A 105 64.22 26.60 -1.35
N ASN A 106 65.12 27.54 -1.64
CA ASN A 106 64.77 28.88 -2.12
C ASN A 106 64.95 29.07 -3.63
N ALA A 107 65.55 28.08 -4.31
CA ALA A 107 65.93 28.20 -5.70
C ALA A 107 64.93 27.56 -6.66
N GLU A 108 64.81 28.16 -7.84
CA GLU A 108 64.02 27.62 -8.94
C GLU A 108 64.56 26.24 -9.38
N LEU A 109 63.68 25.25 -9.53
CA LEU A 109 64.00 23.87 -9.94
C LEU A 109 64.85 23.07 -8.94
N ALA A 110 65.17 23.60 -7.77
CA ALA A 110 65.86 22.84 -6.73
C ALA A 110 64.93 21.78 -6.10
N LYS A 111 65.53 20.80 -5.42
CA LYS A 111 64.81 19.68 -4.80
C LYS A 111 65.20 19.52 -3.33
N GLY A 112 64.30 19.00 -2.51
CA GLY A 112 64.58 18.68 -1.11
C GLY A 112 65.55 17.52 -0.97
N ILE A 113 65.04 16.29 -1.09
CA ILE A 113 65.83 15.06 -0.99
C ILE A 113 65.60 14.20 -2.24
N GLU A 114 66.67 13.71 -2.86
CA GLU A 114 66.62 12.73 -3.94
C GLU A 114 67.34 11.45 -3.50
N LEU A 115 66.65 10.32 -3.58
CA LEU A 115 67.14 8.98 -3.28
C LEU A 115 67.09 8.14 -4.56
N ALA A 116 68.20 7.48 -4.92
CA ALA A 116 68.26 6.65 -6.11
C ALA A 116 69.16 5.42 -5.91
N GLY A 117 68.80 4.29 -6.52
CA GLY A 117 69.58 3.05 -6.39
C GLY A 117 69.44 2.41 -5.00
N ASN A 118 70.40 1.58 -4.59
CA ASN A 118 70.34 0.82 -3.33
C ASN A 118 70.49 1.71 -2.08
N VAL A 119 69.42 2.42 -1.72
CA VAL A 119 69.39 3.43 -0.65
C VAL A 119 68.23 3.15 0.30
N THR A 120 68.46 3.27 1.60
CA THR A 120 67.40 3.25 2.61
C THR A 120 67.45 4.52 3.44
N ALA A 121 66.36 5.27 3.47
CA ALA A 121 66.24 6.52 4.21
C ALA A 121 65.15 6.45 5.28
N ALA A 122 65.46 7.00 6.45
CA ALA A 122 64.52 7.24 7.54
C ALA A 122 64.53 8.73 7.91
N LEU A 123 63.37 9.38 7.90
CA LEU A 123 63.19 10.78 8.30
C LEU A 123 62.25 10.85 9.50
N THR A 124 62.61 11.56 10.55
CA THR A 124 61.77 11.72 11.75
C THR A 124 61.67 13.18 12.15
N GLY A 125 60.45 13.70 12.35
CA GLY A 125 60.21 15.05 12.88
C GLY A 125 60.82 16.18 12.06
N SER A 126 61.03 15.97 10.76
CA SER A 126 61.79 16.90 9.90
C SER A 126 60.87 17.85 9.14
N LEU A 127 61.40 19.01 8.73
CA LEU A 127 60.71 20.03 7.93
C LEU A 127 61.42 20.23 6.59
N ILE A 128 60.68 20.14 5.49
CA ILE A 128 61.12 20.57 4.16
C ILE A 128 60.28 21.77 3.74
N SER A 129 60.91 22.94 3.65
CA SER A 129 60.28 24.18 3.20
C SER A 129 60.77 24.52 1.81
N MET A 130 59.84 24.70 0.87
CA MET A 130 60.12 25.03 -0.52
C MET A 130 59.41 26.32 -0.91
N ARG A 131 60.16 27.24 -1.50
CA ARG A 131 59.58 28.39 -2.18
C ARG A 131 59.41 28.11 -3.66
N ASP A 132 60.47 27.61 -4.31
CA ASP A 132 60.59 27.64 -5.77
C ASP A 132 61.04 26.31 -6.39
N GLY A 133 61.15 25.28 -5.56
CA GLY A 133 61.56 23.95 -5.98
C GLY A 133 60.48 23.19 -6.74
N THR A 134 60.86 22.05 -7.32
CA THR A 134 59.96 21.18 -8.13
C THR A 134 59.55 19.89 -7.44
N SER A 135 60.35 19.42 -6.48
CA SER A 135 60.05 18.25 -5.64
C SER A 135 60.64 18.39 -4.24
N ALA A 136 59.87 18.04 -3.21
CA ALA A 136 60.36 17.93 -1.85
C ALA A 136 61.10 16.60 -1.65
N LEU A 137 60.53 15.53 -2.19
CA LEU A 137 61.05 14.17 -2.09
C LEU A 137 60.99 13.50 -3.45
N GLN A 138 62.10 12.91 -3.88
CA GLN A 138 62.14 12.01 -5.03
C GLN A 138 62.75 10.69 -4.61
N ILE A 139 61.96 9.62 -4.69
CA ILE A 139 62.36 8.27 -4.36
C ILE A 139 62.31 7.47 -5.65
N LYS A 140 63.49 7.26 -6.22
CA LYS A 140 63.65 6.57 -7.50
C LYS A 140 63.93 5.09 -7.28
N ARG A 141 63.84 4.34 -8.39
CA ARG A 141 64.08 2.91 -8.50
C ARG A 141 65.21 2.41 -7.59
N GLY A 142 64.89 1.44 -6.74
CA GLY A 142 65.82 0.77 -5.82
C GLY A 142 65.90 1.37 -4.41
N ALA A 143 65.39 2.60 -4.21
CA ALA A 143 65.51 3.31 -2.94
C ALA A 143 64.23 3.23 -2.09
N SER A 144 64.34 3.08 -0.78
CA SER A 144 63.19 3.03 0.12
C SER A 144 63.17 4.19 1.12
N LEU A 145 62.00 4.77 1.39
CA LEU A 145 61.82 5.82 2.39
C LEU A 145 60.80 5.42 3.48
N SER A 146 61.15 5.67 4.74
CA SER A 146 60.21 5.75 5.87
C SER A 146 60.27 7.13 6.49
N ALA A 147 59.13 7.82 6.58
CA ALA A 147 59.03 9.17 7.11
C ALA A 147 58.03 9.23 8.26
N ASP A 148 58.49 9.58 9.46
CA ASP A 148 57.68 9.69 10.67
C ASP A 148 57.52 11.17 11.05
N ASN A 149 56.29 11.66 11.13
CA ASN A 149 55.94 13.04 11.45
C ASN A 149 56.71 14.06 10.59
N LEU A 150 56.67 13.88 9.26
CA LEU A 150 57.32 14.78 8.31
C LEU A 150 56.43 15.99 8.01
N HIS A 151 57.02 17.17 7.99
CA HIS A 151 56.36 18.41 7.57
C HIS A 151 56.92 18.88 6.23
N ILE A 152 56.06 19.13 5.25
CA ILE A 152 56.43 19.74 3.97
C ILE A 152 55.57 20.97 3.76
N THR A 153 56.21 22.11 3.49
CA THR A 153 55.51 23.35 3.12
C THR A 153 56.03 23.83 1.79
N VAL A 154 55.13 24.07 0.84
CA VAL A 154 55.42 24.69 -0.45
C VAL A 154 54.58 25.95 -0.57
N ASP A 155 55.20 27.12 -0.75
CA ASP A 155 54.48 28.38 -1.02
C ASP A 155 55.16 29.16 -2.15
N ASN A 156 54.55 29.09 -3.33
CA ASN A 156 54.96 29.84 -4.51
C ASN A 156 53.88 30.83 -5.01
N SER A 157 52.87 31.09 -4.17
CA SER A 157 51.68 31.87 -4.52
C SER A 157 51.97 33.33 -4.91
N ALA A 158 53.03 33.91 -4.36
CA ALA A 158 53.41 35.31 -4.61
C ALA A 158 54.02 35.58 -6.00
N ARG A 159 54.27 34.54 -6.82
CA ARG A 159 55.08 34.66 -8.05
C ARG A 159 54.32 35.01 -9.33
N GLY A 160 52.98 34.96 -9.32
CA GLY A 160 52.17 35.17 -10.52
C GLY A 160 52.26 34.06 -11.59
N SER A 161 53.25 33.16 -11.53
CA SER A 161 53.35 31.91 -12.28
C SER A 161 54.24 30.91 -11.53
N ALA A 162 53.93 29.61 -11.60
CA ALA A 162 54.64 28.55 -10.89
C ALA A 162 54.80 27.29 -11.76
N PRO A 163 55.86 26.47 -11.53
CA PRO A 163 56.09 25.25 -12.31
C PRO A 163 55.09 24.15 -11.94
N THR A 164 54.99 23.13 -12.81
CA THR A 164 54.41 21.84 -12.44
C THR A 164 55.29 21.16 -11.40
N MET A 165 54.68 20.63 -10.35
CA MET A 165 55.41 20.02 -9.23
C MET A 165 54.93 18.59 -8.97
N GLU A 166 55.89 17.71 -8.71
CA GLU A 166 55.68 16.40 -8.10
C GLU A 166 56.32 16.51 -6.72
N VAL A 167 55.51 16.83 -5.71
CA VAL A 167 56.03 17.18 -4.37
C VAL A 167 56.70 15.97 -3.74
N VAL A 168 56.03 14.82 -3.82
CA VAL A 168 56.57 13.51 -3.48
C VAL A 168 56.44 12.61 -4.71
N ASP A 169 57.58 12.25 -5.29
CA ASP A 169 57.67 11.38 -6.48
C ASP A 169 58.22 10.01 -6.09
N VAL A 170 57.45 8.94 -6.35
CA VAL A 170 57.78 7.54 -6.02
C VAL A 170 57.75 6.72 -7.31
N VAL A 171 58.92 6.28 -7.78
CA VAL A 171 59.06 5.60 -9.08
C VAL A 171 59.67 4.21 -8.94
N GLY A 172 58.87 3.17 -9.17
CA GLY A 172 59.29 1.76 -9.16
C GLY A 172 59.92 1.33 -7.84
N THR A 173 59.39 1.84 -6.73
CA THR A 173 59.94 1.66 -5.39
C THR A 173 58.92 1.97 -4.29
N GLN A 174 59.33 1.95 -3.00
CA GLN A 174 58.45 2.13 -1.85
C GLN A 174 58.73 3.39 -1.01
N ALA A 175 57.66 4.05 -0.56
CA ALA A 175 57.70 5.13 0.43
C ALA A 175 56.55 5.00 1.44
N GLN A 176 56.86 5.20 2.72
CA GLN A 176 55.89 5.20 3.82
C GLN A 176 55.94 6.51 4.59
N PHE A 177 54.76 7.06 4.90
CA PHE A 177 54.57 8.26 5.72
C PHE A 177 53.69 7.92 6.93
N ASN A 178 54.17 8.20 8.14
CA ASN A 178 53.45 7.98 9.40
C ASN A 178 53.27 9.32 10.12
N GLY A 179 52.08 9.92 9.99
CA GLY A 179 51.76 11.24 10.50
C GLY A 179 52.51 12.38 9.78
N GLY A 180 52.29 13.61 10.26
CA GLY A 180 52.89 14.82 9.70
C GLY A 180 51.92 15.64 8.85
N THR A 181 52.44 16.73 8.25
CA THR A 181 51.61 17.69 7.51
C THR A 181 52.25 18.10 6.20
N LEU A 182 51.51 18.02 5.09
CA LEU A 182 51.92 18.54 3.79
C LEU A 182 51.01 19.69 3.42
N ARG A 183 51.56 20.90 3.24
CA ARG A 183 50.81 22.08 2.79
C ARG A 183 51.43 22.65 1.53
N VAL A 184 50.63 22.79 0.48
CA VAL A 184 51.05 23.35 -0.81
C VAL A 184 50.13 24.50 -1.19
N ASP A 185 50.66 25.72 -1.21
CA ASP A 185 50.00 26.91 -1.75
C ASP A 185 50.68 27.27 -3.08
N THR A 186 49.98 27.05 -4.20
CA THR A 186 50.58 27.19 -5.52
C THR A 186 49.69 27.79 -6.60
N LEU A 187 50.30 28.51 -7.54
CA LEU A 187 49.68 28.94 -8.80
C LEU A 187 49.96 27.99 -9.98
N GLY A 188 50.70 26.89 -9.75
CA GLY A 188 51.05 25.88 -10.75
C GLY A 188 50.17 24.63 -10.64
N THR A 189 50.41 23.63 -11.48
CA THR A 189 49.83 22.30 -11.29
C THR A 189 50.65 21.49 -10.30
N VAL A 190 49.99 20.61 -9.56
CA VAL A 190 50.65 19.80 -8.54
C VAL A 190 50.12 18.38 -8.50
N ASP A 191 51.06 17.46 -8.40
CA ASP A 191 50.86 16.09 -7.93
C ASP A 191 51.50 16.05 -6.54
N LEU A 192 50.68 16.03 -5.48
CA LEU A 192 51.23 15.99 -4.13
C LEU A 192 51.99 14.68 -3.91
N PHE A 193 51.37 13.57 -4.34
CA PHE A 193 51.98 12.26 -4.45
C PHE A 193 51.85 11.75 -5.89
N ASN A 194 52.97 11.63 -6.58
CA ASN A 194 53.08 10.91 -7.85
C ASN A 194 53.65 9.52 -7.56
N VAL A 195 52.93 8.47 -7.97
CA VAL A 195 53.34 7.07 -7.78
C VAL A 195 53.29 6.37 -9.12
N SER A 196 54.43 5.86 -9.58
CA SER A 196 54.51 5.14 -10.85
C SER A 196 55.25 3.82 -10.72
N GLY A 197 54.63 2.77 -11.25
CA GLY A 197 55.19 1.43 -11.36
C GLY A 197 55.86 1.18 -12.70
N THR A 198 56.65 0.12 -12.78
CA THR A 198 57.19 -0.41 -14.05
C THR A 198 56.90 -1.91 -14.14
N ASP A 199 57.04 -2.51 -15.33
CA ASP A 199 56.77 -3.94 -15.55
C ASP A 199 57.52 -4.86 -14.58
N SER A 200 58.72 -4.46 -14.13
CA SER A 200 59.57 -5.25 -13.25
C SER A 200 59.51 -4.86 -11.77
N GLN A 201 58.96 -3.69 -11.43
CA GLN A 201 59.01 -3.13 -10.08
C GLN A 201 57.77 -2.31 -9.75
N GLN A 202 57.14 -2.64 -8.63
CA GLN A 202 55.92 -1.97 -8.16
C GLN A 202 56.24 -0.64 -7.48
N GLY A 203 55.48 0.40 -7.81
CA GLY A 203 55.44 1.63 -7.02
C GLY A 203 54.56 1.42 -5.78
N GLN A 204 55.08 1.64 -4.58
CA GLN A 204 54.33 1.42 -3.33
C GLN A 204 54.32 2.70 -2.50
N LEU A 205 53.13 3.20 -2.19
CA LEU A 205 52.94 4.35 -1.29
C LEU A 205 52.05 3.94 -0.13
N THR A 206 52.51 4.16 1.10
CA THR A 206 51.71 3.98 2.31
C THR A 206 51.61 5.28 3.08
N LEU A 207 50.39 5.74 3.31
CA LEU A 207 50.06 6.95 4.08
C LEU A 207 49.30 6.54 5.34
N ASN A 208 49.83 6.88 6.52
CA ASN A 208 49.17 6.61 7.80
C ASN A 208 48.94 7.95 8.53
N ASP A 209 47.69 8.30 8.82
CA ASP A 209 47.27 9.46 9.61
C ASP A 209 47.89 10.80 9.16
N LEU A 210 47.99 11.01 7.84
CA LEU A 210 48.58 12.22 7.28
C LEU A 210 47.55 13.36 7.19
N THR A 211 48.00 14.61 7.38
CA THR A 211 47.23 15.78 6.97
C THR A 211 47.84 16.40 5.73
N ALA A 212 47.07 16.53 4.66
CA ALA A 212 47.51 17.10 3.39
C ALA A 212 46.54 18.18 2.89
N GLU A 213 47.04 19.38 2.61
CA GLU A 213 46.26 20.48 2.05
C GLU A 213 46.96 21.08 0.82
N VAL A 214 46.26 21.09 -0.31
CA VAL A 214 46.67 21.76 -1.55
C VAL A 214 45.71 22.90 -1.84
N ASN A 215 46.22 24.12 -1.97
CA ASN A 215 45.52 25.28 -2.52
C ASN A 215 46.19 25.63 -3.86
N GLY A 216 45.60 25.18 -4.96
CA GLY A 216 46.07 25.37 -6.32
C GLY A 216 45.37 26.52 -7.06
N ALA A 217 45.75 26.72 -8.33
CA ALA A 217 45.16 27.73 -9.19
C ALA A 217 43.66 27.48 -9.48
N ALA A 218 42.89 28.57 -9.62
CA ALA A 218 41.44 28.52 -9.89
C ALA A 218 41.10 28.26 -11.38
N ASP A 219 41.99 28.64 -12.29
CA ASP A 219 41.90 28.51 -13.73
C ASP A 219 43.08 27.67 -14.24
N GLY A 220 42.94 26.34 -14.27
CA GLY A 220 44.11 25.49 -14.43
C GLY A 220 43.87 24.10 -14.98
N GLN A 221 44.98 23.55 -15.48
CA GLN A 221 45.21 22.13 -15.76
C GLN A 221 44.99 21.29 -14.49
N PRO A 222 44.75 19.98 -14.62
CA PRO A 222 44.41 19.13 -13.47
C PRO A 222 45.54 19.07 -12.43
N SER A 223 45.16 18.97 -11.16
CA SER A 223 46.07 18.76 -10.02
C SER A 223 45.52 17.65 -9.12
N TYR A 224 46.41 16.89 -8.48
CA TYR A 224 46.07 15.64 -7.80
C TYR A 224 46.68 15.61 -6.39
N LEU A 225 45.94 15.13 -5.38
CA LEU A 225 46.60 14.73 -4.13
C LEU A 225 47.36 13.42 -4.32
N ILE A 226 46.72 12.44 -4.96
CA ILE A 226 47.34 11.15 -5.29
C ILE A 226 47.13 10.90 -6.78
N ASN A 227 48.22 10.83 -7.54
CA ASN A 227 48.26 10.40 -8.93
C ASN A 227 49.05 9.09 -9.02
N ALA A 228 48.36 7.98 -9.31
CA ALA A 228 48.97 6.65 -9.33
C ALA A 228 48.79 5.98 -10.70
N SER A 229 49.88 5.51 -11.29
CA SER A 229 49.92 4.92 -12.64
C SER A 229 50.82 3.69 -12.73
N GLY A 230 50.58 2.85 -13.74
CA GLY A 230 51.32 1.60 -13.93
C GLY A 230 51.17 0.66 -12.73
N ASN A 231 52.03 -0.37 -12.66
CA ASN A 231 52.02 -1.36 -11.58
C ASN A 231 52.29 -0.73 -10.21
N SER A 232 51.26 -0.18 -9.58
CA SER A 232 51.34 0.65 -8.38
C SER A 232 50.35 0.18 -7.32
N ARG A 233 50.75 0.30 -6.06
CA ARG A 233 49.93 0.00 -4.88
C ARG A 233 49.95 1.17 -3.93
N VAL A 234 48.79 1.74 -3.67
CA VAL A 234 48.59 2.84 -2.71
C VAL A 234 47.80 2.31 -1.52
N THR A 235 48.27 2.60 -0.31
CA THR A 235 47.57 2.27 0.94
C THR A 235 47.40 3.53 1.77
N VAL A 236 46.16 3.85 2.13
CA VAL A 236 45.80 5.00 2.98
C VAL A 236 45.10 4.49 4.23
N ASN A 237 45.67 4.77 5.39
CA ASN A 237 45.12 4.40 6.70
C ASN A 237 44.93 5.69 7.52
N GLY A 238 43.71 6.21 7.57
CA GLY A 238 43.41 7.45 8.27
C GLY A 238 43.91 8.70 7.53
N GLY A 239 43.69 9.86 8.14
CA GLY A 239 44.17 11.16 7.64
C GLY A 239 43.08 12.08 7.09
N ASP A 240 43.48 13.35 6.91
CA ASP A 240 42.66 14.43 6.36
C ASP A 240 43.34 15.01 5.11
N TYR A 241 42.67 14.86 3.97
CA TYR A 241 43.17 15.18 2.66
C TYR A 241 42.27 16.22 2.02
N ARG A 242 42.86 17.34 1.59
CA ARG A 242 42.11 18.45 1.01
C ARG A 242 42.80 19.04 -0.19
N ILE A 243 42.03 19.23 -1.27
CA ILE A 243 42.48 19.96 -2.46
C ILE A 243 41.46 21.02 -2.85
N ARG A 244 41.92 22.26 -2.98
CA ARG A 244 41.17 23.39 -3.54
C ARG A 244 41.87 23.82 -4.83
N ALA A 245 41.32 23.48 -5.98
CA ALA A 245 41.86 23.85 -7.28
C ALA A 245 40.75 23.88 -8.34
N GLY A 246 40.92 24.67 -9.40
CA GLY A 246 39.93 24.77 -10.48
C GLY A 246 39.47 23.40 -11.01
N ASN A 247 40.43 22.52 -11.29
CA ASN A 247 40.25 21.12 -11.68
C ASN A 247 41.05 20.17 -10.75
N GLY A 248 40.65 20.12 -9.47
CA GLY A 248 41.34 19.34 -8.44
C GLY A 248 40.77 17.94 -8.25
N TYR A 249 41.64 16.94 -8.34
CA TYR A 249 41.32 15.54 -8.03
C TYR A 249 41.91 15.15 -6.68
N GLY A 250 41.13 14.45 -5.86
CA GLY A 250 41.67 13.86 -4.64
C GLY A 250 42.58 12.70 -5.00
N VAL A 251 42.01 11.69 -5.65
CA VAL A 251 42.71 10.49 -6.10
C VAL A 251 42.43 10.27 -7.57
N TRP A 252 43.48 9.98 -8.34
CA TRP A 252 43.38 9.51 -9.71
C TRP A 252 44.18 8.21 -9.86
N LEU A 253 43.46 7.11 -10.10
CA LEU A 253 44.04 5.80 -10.43
C LEU A 253 43.95 5.67 -11.95
N VAL A 254 45.09 5.77 -12.61
CA VAL A 254 45.18 6.09 -14.04
C VAL A 254 44.74 4.92 -14.94
N ASP A 255 45.00 3.69 -14.52
CA ASP A 255 44.81 2.48 -15.32
C ASP A 255 44.55 1.23 -14.46
N ASP A 256 44.21 0.13 -15.12
CA ASP A 256 43.78 -1.13 -14.52
C ASP A 256 44.86 -1.86 -13.71
N SER A 257 46.13 -1.45 -13.86
CA SER A 257 47.26 -2.03 -13.13
C SER A 257 47.51 -1.39 -11.76
N VAL A 258 46.75 -0.33 -11.44
CA VAL A 258 46.83 0.39 -10.16
C VAL A 258 45.88 -0.22 -9.14
N GLN A 259 46.37 -0.44 -7.92
CA GLN A 259 45.59 -0.93 -6.79
C GLN A 259 45.63 0.07 -5.64
N MET A 260 44.47 0.39 -5.07
CA MET A 260 44.37 1.25 -3.90
C MET A 260 43.51 0.62 -2.81
N ASP A 261 44.05 0.60 -1.59
CA ASP A 261 43.33 0.26 -0.37
C ASP A 261 43.26 1.52 0.52
N ALA A 262 42.05 1.97 0.87
CA ALA A 262 41.83 3.15 1.71
C ALA A 262 40.91 2.83 2.90
N THR A 263 41.31 3.17 4.12
CA THR A 263 40.51 3.00 5.34
C THR A 263 40.57 4.27 6.17
N ASP A 264 39.46 4.66 6.79
CA ASP A 264 39.38 5.82 7.71
C ASP A 264 39.78 7.18 7.09
N MET A 265 39.74 7.30 5.76
CA MET A 265 40.15 8.52 5.06
C MET A 265 39.08 9.61 5.14
N THR A 266 39.48 10.84 5.46
CA THR A 266 38.66 12.04 5.19
C THR A 266 39.22 12.78 3.99
N LEU A 267 38.43 12.91 2.92
CA LEU A 267 38.82 13.57 1.69
C LEU A 267 37.84 14.68 1.33
N THR A 268 38.35 15.89 1.12
CA THR A 268 37.56 17.03 0.63
C THR A 268 38.15 17.61 -0.65
N THR A 269 37.35 17.70 -1.70
CA THR A 269 37.73 18.38 -2.94
C THR A 269 36.86 19.60 -3.20
N GLU A 270 37.50 20.71 -3.59
CA GLU A 270 36.84 21.96 -3.99
C GLU A 270 37.33 22.39 -5.36
N GLY A 271 36.43 22.48 -6.34
CA GLY A 271 36.79 22.66 -7.74
C GLY A 271 35.73 22.14 -8.69
N SER A 272 35.68 22.65 -9.92
CA SER A 272 34.72 22.19 -10.94
C SER A 272 35.38 21.27 -11.96
N GLY A 273 34.77 20.12 -12.24
CA GLY A 273 35.27 19.12 -13.20
C GLY A 273 36.18 18.05 -12.60
N GLY A 274 36.87 18.35 -11.50
CA GLY A 274 37.70 17.37 -10.79
C GLY A 274 36.87 16.47 -9.86
N HIS A 275 37.19 15.17 -9.82
CA HIS A 275 36.48 14.19 -8.98
C HIS A 275 37.23 13.98 -7.65
N ALA A 276 36.53 13.67 -6.56
CA ALA A 276 37.24 13.30 -5.34
C ALA A 276 38.04 12.02 -5.55
N ILE A 277 37.43 11.01 -6.17
CA ILE A 277 38.12 9.78 -6.58
C ILE A 277 37.72 9.49 -8.03
N ASP A 278 38.69 9.42 -8.93
CA ASP A 278 38.58 8.90 -10.30
C ASP A 278 39.34 7.56 -10.36
N ASN A 279 38.59 6.46 -10.37
CA ASN A 279 39.13 5.11 -10.37
C ASN A 279 39.06 4.47 -11.76
N ARG A 280 40.22 4.18 -12.34
CA ARG A 280 40.36 3.31 -13.53
C ARG A 280 41.16 2.04 -13.25
N GLY A 281 41.48 1.82 -11.97
CA GLY A 281 42.19 0.67 -11.42
C GLY A 281 41.29 -0.20 -10.55
N GLN A 282 41.85 -0.73 -9.47
CA GLN A 282 41.13 -1.47 -8.44
C GLN A 282 41.12 -0.66 -7.15
N LEU A 283 39.92 -0.29 -6.68
CA LEU A 283 39.76 0.47 -5.45
C LEU A 283 39.00 -0.34 -4.42
N ARG A 284 39.59 -0.48 -3.22
CA ARG A 284 38.88 -0.88 -2.00
C ARG A 284 38.90 0.26 -1.01
N ILE A 285 37.73 0.71 -0.58
CA ILE A 285 37.59 1.84 0.36
C ILE A 285 36.61 1.55 1.48
N GLU A 286 37.03 1.78 2.72
CA GLU A 286 36.26 1.42 3.92
C GLU A 286 36.22 2.58 4.94
N ASN A 287 35.09 2.73 5.65
CA ASN A 287 34.88 3.65 6.76
C ASN A 287 35.34 5.11 6.49
N SER A 288 35.18 5.58 5.25
CA SER A 288 35.76 6.85 4.79
C SER A 288 34.69 7.91 4.55
N ARG A 289 35.08 9.19 4.71
CA ARG A 289 34.21 10.35 4.46
C ARG A 289 34.74 11.14 3.27
N ILE A 290 33.93 11.24 2.22
CA ILE A 290 34.27 11.96 0.99
C ILE A 290 33.32 13.14 0.80
N THR A 291 33.88 14.33 0.64
CA THR A 291 33.13 15.58 0.39
C THR A 291 33.62 16.23 -0.90
N THR A 292 32.70 16.56 -1.80
CA THR A 292 33.02 17.17 -3.10
C THR A 292 32.19 18.43 -3.29
N LEU A 293 32.86 19.57 -3.46
CA LEU A 293 32.24 20.88 -3.63
C LEU A 293 32.64 21.49 -4.99
N GLY A 294 31.68 21.54 -5.92
CA GLY A 294 31.87 22.12 -7.23
C GLY A 294 31.00 21.46 -8.30
N SER A 295 30.89 22.11 -9.45
CA SER A 295 30.05 21.62 -10.54
C SER A 295 30.77 20.60 -11.40
N SER A 296 30.05 19.61 -11.92
CA SER A 296 30.61 18.51 -12.72
C SER A 296 31.65 17.67 -11.97
N SER A 297 31.51 17.55 -10.65
CA SER A 297 32.46 16.88 -9.77
C SER A 297 31.76 15.74 -9.02
N HIS A 298 32.27 14.52 -9.10
CA HIS A 298 31.70 13.33 -8.45
C HIS A 298 32.50 12.95 -7.20
N ALA A 299 31.84 12.42 -6.17
CA ALA A 299 32.55 11.93 -4.99
C ALA A 299 33.29 10.62 -5.29
N LEU A 300 32.62 9.67 -5.94
CA LEU A 300 33.22 8.47 -6.49
C LEU A 300 32.86 8.34 -7.96
N TYR A 301 33.86 8.43 -8.84
CA TYR A 301 33.75 8.12 -10.27
C TYR A 301 34.58 6.87 -10.58
N THR A 302 33.98 5.88 -11.24
CA THR A 302 34.69 4.66 -11.61
C THR A 302 34.49 4.31 -13.09
N GLU A 303 35.59 3.91 -13.73
CA GLU A 303 35.61 3.19 -15.01
C GLU A 303 36.01 1.72 -14.85
N ALA A 304 36.31 1.30 -13.61
CA ALA A 304 36.79 -0.04 -13.28
C ALA A 304 36.12 -0.57 -12.00
N THR A 305 36.74 -1.56 -11.33
CA THR A 305 36.18 -2.21 -10.14
C THR A 305 36.39 -1.36 -8.89
N THR A 306 35.30 -1.11 -8.17
CA THR A 306 35.31 -0.47 -6.85
C THR A 306 34.54 -1.29 -5.82
N GLU A 307 35.19 -1.63 -4.71
CA GLU A 307 34.57 -2.21 -3.53
C GLU A 307 34.56 -1.17 -2.41
N ALA A 308 33.36 -0.74 -2.01
CA ALA A 308 33.15 0.30 -1.02
C ALA A 308 32.37 -0.24 0.19
N ARG A 309 32.79 0.14 1.40
CA ARG A 309 32.11 -0.24 2.64
C ARG A 309 32.03 0.90 3.63
N ASP A 310 30.88 1.05 4.27
CA ASP A 310 30.63 1.99 5.37
C ASP A 310 31.03 3.45 5.03
N LEU A 311 30.65 3.94 3.84
CA LEU A 311 31.03 5.27 3.36
C LEU A 311 30.06 6.37 3.77
N ARG A 312 30.60 7.59 3.93
CA ARG A 312 29.80 8.84 3.99
C ARG A 312 30.18 9.76 2.83
N LEU A 313 29.26 9.94 1.89
CA LEU A 313 29.46 10.73 0.67
C LEU A 313 28.63 12.00 0.71
N SER A 314 29.23 13.15 0.40
CA SER A 314 28.52 14.42 0.28
C SER A 314 29.00 15.19 -0.94
N THR A 315 28.07 15.51 -1.84
CA THR A 315 28.37 16.25 -3.07
C THR A 315 27.51 17.52 -3.14
N ALA A 316 28.14 18.67 -3.40
CA ALA A 316 27.44 19.93 -3.58
C ALA A 316 27.93 20.66 -4.83
N GLY A 317 27.03 20.90 -5.78
CA GLY A 317 27.31 21.55 -7.06
C GLY A 317 26.47 20.98 -8.18
N LYS A 318 26.39 21.71 -9.31
CA LYS A 318 25.54 21.30 -10.43
C LYS A 318 26.14 20.10 -11.17
N ARG A 319 25.31 19.27 -11.81
CA ARG A 319 25.75 18.17 -12.71
C ARG A 319 26.72 17.19 -12.06
N SER A 320 26.51 16.90 -10.78
CA SER A 320 27.40 16.11 -9.94
C SER A 320 26.75 14.80 -9.54
N ALA A 321 27.51 13.90 -8.90
CA ALA A 321 26.96 12.67 -8.36
C ALA A 321 27.68 12.22 -7.08
N ALA A 322 27.01 11.46 -6.23
CA ALA A 322 27.69 10.77 -5.13
C ALA A 322 28.49 9.59 -5.69
N ILE A 323 27.84 8.74 -6.49
CA ILE A 323 28.48 7.60 -7.17
C ILE A 323 28.17 7.67 -8.66
N ALA A 324 29.22 7.62 -9.47
CA ALA A 324 29.14 7.57 -10.92
C ALA A 324 29.94 6.36 -11.44
N ALA A 325 29.30 5.53 -12.27
CA ALA A 325 29.94 4.41 -12.95
C ALA A 325 29.81 4.59 -14.47
N ALA A 326 30.93 4.45 -15.19
CA ALA A 326 31.00 4.65 -16.63
C ALA A 326 31.91 3.63 -17.32
N ARG A 327 31.77 3.48 -18.64
CA ARG A 327 32.71 2.72 -19.50
C ARG A 327 33.03 1.30 -19.00
N GLY A 328 32.06 0.60 -18.42
CA GLY A 328 32.25 -0.75 -17.90
C GLY A 328 32.61 -0.82 -16.43
N GLY A 329 32.54 0.31 -15.71
CA GLY A 329 32.76 0.37 -14.27
C GLY A 329 31.80 -0.55 -13.50
N ASP A 330 32.33 -1.22 -12.48
CA ASP A 330 31.59 -2.13 -11.60
C ASP A 330 31.78 -1.70 -10.15
N VAL A 331 30.70 -1.19 -9.55
CA VAL A 331 30.70 -0.68 -8.17
C VAL A 331 29.92 -1.65 -7.28
N VAL A 332 30.56 -2.11 -6.21
CA VAL A 332 29.91 -2.84 -5.11
C VAL A 332 30.00 -2.01 -3.84
N ILE A 333 28.84 -1.67 -3.25
CA ILE A 333 28.75 -0.87 -2.03
C ILE A 333 28.04 -1.65 -0.94
N ASN A 334 28.65 -1.77 0.24
CA ASN A 334 28.06 -2.39 1.41
C ASN A 334 28.02 -1.38 2.58
N GLY A 335 26.86 -0.77 2.79
CA GLY A 335 26.66 0.29 3.78
C GLY A 335 27.20 1.64 3.30
N ALA A 336 26.31 2.58 2.99
CA ALA A 336 26.71 3.95 2.69
C ALA A 336 25.60 4.95 3.01
N ALA A 337 26.01 6.16 3.41
CA ALA A 337 25.14 7.32 3.50
C ALA A 337 25.61 8.37 2.48
N ALA A 338 24.76 8.72 1.52
CA ALA A 338 25.07 9.63 0.44
C ALA A 338 24.09 10.82 0.40
N ALA A 339 24.60 12.03 0.18
CA ALA A 339 23.77 13.20 -0.02
C ALA A 339 24.31 14.05 -1.17
N THR A 340 23.44 14.44 -2.10
CA THR A 340 23.78 15.34 -3.20
C THR A 340 22.92 16.59 -3.20
N SER A 341 23.50 17.72 -3.61
CA SER A 341 22.82 19.02 -3.67
C SER A 341 23.23 19.83 -4.90
N GLY A 342 22.26 20.32 -5.64
CA GLY A 342 22.48 21.14 -6.84
C GLY A 342 21.59 20.71 -8.00
N GLU A 343 21.50 21.60 -9.00
CA GLU A 343 20.81 21.30 -10.25
C GLU A 343 21.45 20.10 -10.96
N ASN A 344 20.65 19.09 -11.33
CA ASN A 344 21.11 17.85 -11.96
C ASN A 344 22.18 17.11 -11.14
N SER A 345 22.07 17.13 -9.80
CA SER A 345 23.00 16.49 -8.87
C SER A 345 22.42 15.18 -8.36
N ASN A 346 22.86 14.05 -8.92
CA ASN A 346 22.19 12.75 -8.75
C ASN A 346 22.85 11.91 -7.65
N LEU A 347 22.12 11.06 -6.92
CA LEU A 347 22.78 10.13 -5.99
C LEU A 347 23.60 9.09 -6.76
N LEU A 348 22.93 8.37 -7.65
CA LEU A 348 23.54 7.36 -8.52
C LEU A 348 23.47 7.83 -9.98
N LEU A 349 24.62 7.83 -10.66
CA LEU A 349 24.74 8.10 -12.09
C LEU A 349 25.38 6.89 -12.78
N ASN A 350 24.59 6.12 -13.51
CA ASN A 350 25.08 4.90 -14.16
C ASN A 350 25.02 5.04 -15.68
N PHE A 351 26.17 5.20 -16.31
CA PHE A 351 26.26 5.24 -17.78
C PHE A 351 26.15 3.83 -18.38
N GLY A 352 26.02 3.76 -19.70
CA GLY A 352 25.88 2.48 -20.40
C GLY A 352 27.01 1.50 -20.10
N ASP A 353 26.69 0.22 -20.20
CA ASP A 353 27.58 -0.93 -19.97
C ASP A 353 28.14 -1.03 -18.53
N SER A 354 27.67 -0.21 -17.59
CA SER A 354 28.20 -0.11 -16.23
C SER A 354 27.23 -0.67 -15.19
N ARG A 355 27.76 -1.13 -14.04
CA ARG A 355 26.99 -1.77 -12.97
C ARG A 355 27.21 -1.09 -11.62
N ILE A 356 26.12 -0.89 -10.89
CA ILE A 356 26.13 -0.48 -9.48
C ILE A 356 25.31 -1.49 -8.67
N THR A 357 25.96 -2.16 -7.70
CA THR A 357 25.32 -3.03 -6.72
C THR A 357 25.49 -2.42 -5.33
N ALA A 358 24.40 -2.07 -4.65
CA ALA A 358 24.46 -1.47 -3.34
C ALA A 358 23.55 -2.17 -2.32
N THR A 359 24.10 -2.46 -1.15
CA THR A 359 23.39 -2.99 0.01
C THR A 359 23.40 -1.93 1.12
N ALA A 360 22.26 -1.70 1.76
CA ALA A 360 22.12 -0.73 2.85
C ALA A 360 22.59 0.70 2.47
N LEU A 361 22.29 1.14 1.24
CA LEU A 361 22.52 2.52 0.81
C LEU A 361 21.36 3.41 1.28
N THR A 362 21.69 4.49 1.97
CA THR A 362 20.73 5.52 2.38
C THR A 362 21.13 6.86 1.80
N GLY A 363 20.20 7.64 1.27
CA GLY A 363 20.57 8.95 0.76
C GLY A 363 19.47 9.81 0.16
N SER A 364 19.79 11.08 -0.05
CA SER A 364 18.92 12.03 -0.75
C SER A 364 19.65 12.82 -1.83
N ALA A 365 19.00 13.00 -2.98
CA ALA A 365 19.38 13.96 -4.01
C ALA A 365 18.49 15.19 -3.91
N SER A 366 19.07 16.39 -3.87
CA SER A 366 18.33 17.64 -3.71
C SER A 366 18.67 18.69 -4.76
N GLY A 367 17.65 19.29 -5.39
CA GLY A 367 17.80 20.30 -6.43
C GLY A 367 16.91 20.05 -7.64
N ASN A 368 16.84 21.01 -8.56
CA ASN A 368 16.11 20.83 -9.81
C ASN A 368 16.77 19.71 -10.64
N GLN A 369 16.01 18.74 -11.15
CA GLN A 369 16.51 17.57 -11.91
C GLN A 369 17.51 16.68 -11.14
N ALA A 370 17.51 16.77 -9.80
CA ALA A 370 18.41 15.99 -8.93
C ALA A 370 17.81 14.60 -8.67
N ASP A 371 18.02 13.66 -9.60
CA ASP A 371 17.41 12.34 -9.52
C ASP A 371 18.10 11.46 -8.47
N ALA A 372 17.34 10.58 -7.82
CA ALA A 372 17.95 9.55 -6.97
C ALA A 372 18.76 8.55 -7.83
N ILE A 373 18.24 8.18 -8.99
CA ILE A 373 18.92 7.34 -9.96
C ILE A 373 18.81 7.99 -11.33
N LYS A 374 19.94 8.30 -11.96
CA LYS A 374 20.02 8.63 -13.38
C LYS A 374 20.81 7.53 -14.11
N THR A 375 20.17 6.88 -15.07
CA THR A 375 20.72 5.70 -15.74
C THR A 375 20.57 5.78 -17.25
N TYR A 376 21.52 5.20 -17.97
CA TYR A 376 21.53 5.13 -19.43
C TYR A 376 21.25 3.71 -19.93
N ALA A 377 21.11 3.56 -21.26
CA ALA A 377 20.85 2.28 -21.91
C ALA A 377 21.94 1.24 -21.58
N ASN A 378 21.55 -0.03 -21.41
CA ASN A 378 22.46 -1.15 -21.07
C ASN A 378 23.17 -1.07 -19.71
N ALA A 379 22.67 -0.23 -18.79
CA ALA A 379 23.21 -0.14 -17.44
C ALA A 379 22.42 -1.04 -16.47
N ALA A 380 23.06 -1.48 -15.38
CA ALA A 380 22.43 -2.32 -14.36
C ALA A 380 22.61 -1.75 -12.96
N ILE A 381 21.51 -1.59 -12.22
CA ILE A 381 21.52 -1.15 -10.82
C ILE A 381 20.77 -2.17 -9.97
N THR A 382 21.38 -2.61 -8.87
CA THR A 382 20.72 -3.47 -7.87
C THR A 382 20.86 -2.84 -6.49
N LEU A 383 19.72 -2.61 -5.83
CA LEU A 383 19.63 -2.05 -4.50
C LEU A 383 19.01 -3.07 -3.55
N THR A 384 19.70 -3.41 -2.47
CA THR A 384 19.20 -4.28 -1.40
C THR A 384 19.16 -3.51 -0.09
N ASP A 385 18.08 -3.64 0.69
CA ASP A 385 17.90 -2.96 1.99
C ASP A 385 18.15 -1.44 1.96
N SER A 386 17.86 -0.79 0.83
CA SER A 386 18.27 0.59 0.55
C SER A 386 17.10 1.57 0.58
N GLN A 387 17.38 2.84 0.86
CA GLN A 387 16.39 3.91 0.98
C GLN A 387 16.89 5.19 0.32
N LEU A 388 16.32 5.54 -0.84
CA LEU A 388 16.73 6.72 -1.61
C LEU A 388 15.55 7.67 -1.83
N THR A 389 15.83 8.97 -1.74
CA THR A 389 14.85 10.04 -1.97
C THR A 389 15.37 11.06 -2.97
N ALA A 390 14.54 11.49 -3.92
CA ALA A 390 14.81 12.64 -4.79
C ALA A 390 13.93 13.84 -4.40
N GLU A 391 14.53 15.02 -4.23
CA GLU A 391 13.88 16.23 -3.72
C GLU A 391 14.14 17.44 -4.62
N GLY A 392 13.08 17.96 -5.26
CA GLY A 392 13.15 19.17 -6.08
C GLY A 392 12.21 19.11 -7.27
N ALA A 393 12.10 20.23 -7.99
CA ALA A 393 11.39 20.25 -9.27
C ALA A 393 12.06 19.27 -10.24
N ASP A 394 11.26 18.50 -10.99
CA ASP A 394 11.73 17.52 -11.98
C ASP A 394 12.78 16.51 -11.44
N ALA A 395 12.81 16.26 -10.12
CA ALA A 395 13.74 15.34 -9.46
C ALA A 395 13.08 13.96 -9.30
N HIS A 396 13.30 13.06 -10.25
CA HIS A 396 12.63 11.76 -10.32
C HIS A 396 13.31 10.71 -9.44
N GLY A 397 12.57 9.66 -9.09
CA GLY A 397 13.17 8.51 -8.40
C GLY A 397 14.18 7.81 -9.31
N ILE A 398 13.77 7.51 -10.54
CA ILE A 398 14.57 6.95 -11.61
C ILE A 398 14.35 7.80 -12.86
N THR A 399 15.44 8.25 -13.48
CA THR A 399 15.46 8.80 -14.83
C THR A 399 16.24 7.84 -15.72
N MET A 400 15.59 7.29 -16.75
CA MET A 400 16.24 6.52 -17.81
C MET A 400 16.37 7.40 -19.06
N LEU A 401 17.59 7.51 -19.58
CA LEU A 401 17.89 8.24 -20.82
C LEU A 401 18.48 7.30 -21.85
N ASN A 402 17.96 7.29 -23.07
CA ASN A 402 18.61 6.57 -24.15
C ASN A 402 19.62 7.47 -24.87
N ASP A 403 20.89 7.09 -24.82
CA ASP A 403 21.99 7.70 -25.56
C ASP A 403 22.45 6.83 -26.74
N SER A 404 21.84 5.65 -26.94
CA SER A 404 22.20 4.70 -27.99
C SER A 404 21.17 4.68 -29.13
N ALA A 405 21.65 4.82 -30.37
CA ALA A 405 20.83 4.67 -31.58
C ALA A 405 20.50 3.19 -31.92
N LEU A 406 20.98 2.24 -31.11
CA LEU A 406 20.90 0.80 -31.36
C LEU A 406 19.79 0.18 -30.51
N ARG A 407 18.70 -0.21 -31.19
CA ARG A 407 17.51 -0.85 -30.62
C ARG A 407 17.85 -2.15 -29.85
N ALA A 408 17.14 -2.38 -28.74
CA ALA A 408 17.02 -3.60 -27.90
C ALA A 408 17.93 -3.76 -26.64
N ALA A 409 18.70 -2.77 -26.22
CA ALA A 409 19.41 -2.87 -24.93
C ALA A 409 18.49 -2.41 -23.77
N THR A 410 18.12 -3.34 -22.88
CA THR A 410 17.26 -3.04 -21.72
C THR A 410 18.10 -2.70 -20.49
N THR A 411 17.90 -1.50 -19.94
CA THR A 411 18.41 -1.12 -18.63
C THR A 411 17.66 -1.88 -17.54
N ALA A 412 18.36 -2.34 -16.51
CA ALA A 412 17.75 -3.07 -15.40
C ALA A 412 17.96 -2.34 -14.08
N VAL A 413 16.88 -2.04 -13.37
CA VAL A 413 16.91 -1.53 -11.99
C VAL A 413 16.19 -2.51 -11.08
N THR A 414 16.88 -3.07 -10.09
CA THR A 414 16.30 -4.01 -9.14
C THR A 414 16.28 -3.40 -7.74
N LEU A 415 15.12 -3.41 -7.11
CA LEU A 415 14.86 -3.01 -5.73
C LEU A 415 14.49 -4.26 -4.93
N ASP A 416 15.32 -4.65 -3.97
CA ASP A 416 15.08 -5.75 -3.05
C ASP A 416 15.01 -5.20 -1.61
N ASN A 417 13.87 -5.39 -0.94
CA ASN A 417 13.55 -4.78 0.36
C ASN A 417 13.92 -3.29 0.45
N SER A 418 13.72 -2.56 -0.65
CA SER A 418 14.21 -1.20 -0.83
C SER A 418 13.08 -0.20 -1.06
N ARG A 419 13.33 1.05 -0.69
CA ARG A 419 12.39 2.17 -0.89
C ARG A 419 13.03 3.21 -1.78
N LEU A 420 12.32 3.57 -2.86
CA LEU A 420 12.70 4.65 -3.75
C LEU A 420 11.53 5.60 -3.92
N GLN A 421 11.77 6.88 -3.65
CA GLN A 421 10.73 7.90 -3.68
C GLN A 421 11.21 9.18 -4.35
N SER A 422 10.39 9.76 -5.23
CA SER A 422 10.48 11.19 -5.52
C SER A 422 9.53 11.97 -4.62
N ALA A 423 9.95 13.12 -4.12
CA ALA A 423 9.12 13.98 -3.30
C ALA A 423 8.15 14.85 -4.11
N GLN A 424 8.54 15.26 -5.33
CA GLN A 424 7.85 16.31 -6.10
C GLN A 424 7.70 15.97 -7.59
N ALA A 425 8.22 14.84 -8.06
CA ALA A 425 8.12 14.38 -9.45
C ALA A 425 7.71 12.89 -9.51
N SER A 426 7.79 12.30 -10.71
CA SER A 426 7.41 10.91 -10.90
C SER A 426 8.41 9.93 -10.27
N ALA A 427 7.95 8.72 -9.96
CA ALA A 427 8.85 7.69 -9.46
C ALA A 427 9.82 7.21 -10.55
N LEU A 428 9.34 7.07 -11.78
CA LEU A 428 10.11 6.72 -12.97
C LEU A 428 9.78 7.68 -14.12
N PHE A 429 10.83 8.18 -14.75
CA PHE A 429 10.80 8.94 -15.99
C PHE A 429 11.64 8.21 -17.04
N ALA A 430 11.01 7.77 -18.14
CA ALA A 430 11.67 7.09 -19.24
C ALA A 430 11.66 7.98 -20.49
N LEU A 431 12.82 8.09 -21.14
CA LEU A 431 13.00 8.90 -22.34
C LEU A 431 13.73 8.12 -23.45
N GLY A 432 12.95 7.61 -24.38
CA GLY A 432 13.37 7.01 -25.65
C GLY A 432 14.10 5.67 -25.57
N GLY A 433 13.80 4.76 -24.64
CA GLY A 433 14.50 3.46 -24.54
C GLY A 433 13.84 2.40 -23.66
N GLY A 434 14.53 1.26 -23.48
CA GLY A 434 14.02 0.11 -22.75
C GLY A 434 14.49 0.07 -21.29
N ILE A 435 13.56 -0.05 -20.33
CA ILE A 435 13.88 -0.25 -18.91
C ILE A 435 12.99 -1.32 -18.28
N THR A 436 13.63 -2.24 -17.55
CA THR A 436 12.97 -3.18 -16.64
C THR A 436 13.26 -2.78 -15.20
N VAL A 437 12.21 -2.48 -14.42
CA VAL A 437 12.32 -2.26 -12.97
C VAL A 437 11.68 -3.44 -12.24
N ASN A 438 12.47 -4.10 -11.40
CA ASN A 438 12.03 -5.22 -10.57
C ASN A 438 11.96 -4.79 -9.11
N LEU A 439 10.81 -4.97 -8.47
CA LEU A 439 10.61 -4.78 -7.04
C LEU A 439 10.37 -6.14 -6.40
N ALA A 440 11.14 -6.48 -5.37
CA ALA A 440 11.03 -7.72 -4.61
C ALA A 440 10.99 -7.44 -3.10
N ASN A 441 10.47 -8.40 -2.33
CA ASN A 441 10.56 -8.45 -0.87
C ASN A 441 10.10 -7.16 -0.18
N SER A 442 8.84 -6.76 -0.37
CA SER A 442 8.23 -5.57 0.24
C SER A 442 8.84 -4.23 -0.17
N SER A 443 9.45 -4.18 -1.36
CA SER A 443 9.98 -2.96 -1.96
C SER A 443 8.88 -1.95 -2.28
N ARG A 444 9.25 -0.66 -2.33
CA ARG A 444 8.31 0.44 -2.60
C ARG A 444 8.88 1.40 -3.63
N LEU A 445 8.07 1.75 -4.62
CA LEU A 445 8.34 2.80 -5.60
C LEU A 445 7.19 3.81 -5.61
N THR A 446 7.51 5.07 -5.34
CA THR A 446 6.49 6.12 -5.10
C THR A 446 6.85 7.42 -5.81
N GLY A 447 5.91 7.97 -6.56
CA GLY A 447 6.00 9.32 -7.11
C GLY A 447 5.23 10.32 -6.25
N GLY A 448 5.93 11.31 -5.70
CA GLY A 448 5.35 12.29 -4.78
C GLY A 448 4.39 13.28 -5.43
N ASN A 449 4.47 13.45 -6.76
CA ASN A 449 3.48 14.21 -7.53
C ASN A 449 2.23 13.38 -7.89
N GLY A 450 2.13 12.14 -7.40
CA GLY A 450 1.04 11.22 -7.72
C GLY A 450 1.28 10.40 -8.99
N ILE A 451 2.45 10.49 -9.64
CA ILE A 451 2.77 9.77 -10.88
C ILE A 451 3.84 8.71 -10.64
N LEU A 452 3.50 7.45 -10.87
CA LEU A 452 4.41 6.32 -10.80
C LEU A 452 5.39 6.34 -11.98
N LEU A 453 4.88 6.49 -13.20
CA LEU A 453 5.65 6.39 -14.44
C LEU A 453 5.20 7.45 -15.44
N GLU A 454 6.16 8.15 -16.02
CA GLU A 454 5.99 8.99 -17.21
C GLU A 454 6.94 8.52 -18.31
N THR A 455 6.41 8.30 -19.51
CA THR A 455 7.21 8.03 -20.72
C THR A 455 7.19 9.24 -21.64
N TYR A 456 8.27 9.50 -22.35
CA TYR A 456 8.35 10.56 -23.35
C TYR A 456 9.11 10.10 -24.59
N VAL A 457 8.71 10.62 -25.74
CA VAL A 457 9.36 10.26 -27.01
C VAL A 457 10.63 11.09 -27.21
N ALA A 458 11.74 10.42 -27.49
CA ALA A 458 12.94 11.07 -27.98
C ALA A 458 13.03 10.97 -29.51
N GLN A 459 13.74 11.90 -30.14
CA GLN A 459 14.16 11.77 -31.54
C GLN A 459 15.64 11.36 -31.58
N ASN A 460 15.97 10.36 -32.40
CA ASN A 460 17.36 10.00 -32.65
C ASN A 460 18.04 11.07 -33.53
N ALA A 461 19.35 10.94 -33.74
CA ALA A 461 20.12 11.85 -34.58
C ALA A 461 19.67 11.89 -36.07
N ALA A 462 18.94 10.87 -36.54
CA ALA A 462 18.36 10.80 -37.88
C ALA A 462 16.93 11.40 -37.95
N GLY A 463 16.36 11.83 -36.83
CA GLY A 463 15.01 12.38 -36.72
C GLY A 463 13.89 11.35 -36.52
N ASP A 464 14.21 10.06 -36.37
CA ASP A 464 13.21 9.03 -36.07
C ASP A 464 12.82 9.07 -34.59
N LEU A 465 11.54 8.81 -34.31
CA LEU A 465 11.06 8.63 -32.95
C LEU A 465 11.64 7.35 -32.34
N VAL A 466 12.14 7.45 -31.12
CA VAL A 466 12.57 6.31 -30.32
C VAL A 466 11.52 6.06 -29.26
N HIS A 467 11.00 4.84 -29.25
CA HIS A 467 9.89 4.42 -28.40
C HIS A 467 10.39 3.78 -27.11
N ASP A 468 9.64 4.00 -26.04
CA ASP A 468 9.92 3.41 -24.74
C ASP A 468 9.39 1.99 -24.64
N GLU A 469 10.17 1.10 -24.03
CA GLU A 469 9.75 -0.24 -23.64
C GLU A 469 9.96 -0.40 -22.13
N VAL A 470 8.90 -0.21 -21.36
CA VAL A 470 8.96 -0.19 -19.89
C VAL A 470 8.29 -1.43 -19.32
N THR A 471 9.03 -2.20 -18.53
CA THR A 471 8.47 -3.31 -17.73
C THR A 471 8.63 -3.01 -16.25
N LEU A 472 7.52 -2.95 -15.52
CA LEU A 472 7.49 -2.83 -14.05
C LEU A 472 6.99 -4.14 -13.43
N ASN A 473 7.89 -4.88 -12.79
CA ASN A 473 7.56 -6.10 -12.06
C ASN A 473 7.52 -5.80 -10.56
N ALA A 474 6.39 -6.02 -9.90
CA ALA A 474 6.27 -5.98 -8.44
C ALA A 474 5.97 -7.37 -7.89
N ASP A 475 6.85 -7.83 -7.00
CA ASP A 475 6.84 -9.17 -6.42
C ASP A 475 7.02 -9.14 -4.89
N GLY A 476 6.48 -10.14 -4.20
CA GLY A 476 6.73 -10.38 -2.77
C GLY A 476 6.26 -9.25 -1.85
N HIS A 477 4.97 -8.89 -1.94
CA HIS A 477 4.34 -7.81 -1.17
C HIS A 477 4.88 -6.39 -1.47
N SER A 478 5.42 -6.19 -2.68
CA SER A 478 5.91 -4.89 -3.12
C SER A 478 4.75 -3.93 -3.45
N ARG A 479 5.01 -2.62 -3.33
CA ARG A 479 4.00 -1.58 -3.56
C ARG A 479 4.44 -0.54 -4.57
N LEU A 480 3.56 -0.28 -5.53
CA LEU A 480 3.67 0.80 -6.50
C LEU A 480 2.64 1.88 -6.17
N THR A 481 3.07 3.14 -6.08
CA THR A 481 2.17 4.28 -5.78
C THR A 481 2.28 5.37 -6.83
N GLY A 482 1.16 5.67 -7.48
CA GLY A 482 1.01 6.73 -8.46
C GLY A 482 0.46 6.24 -9.81
N ASP A 483 0.10 7.19 -10.66
CA ASP A 483 -0.49 6.94 -11.98
C ASP A 483 0.59 6.58 -13.02
N VAL A 484 0.20 5.84 -14.04
CA VAL A 484 1.04 5.55 -15.21
C VAL A 484 0.58 6.43 -16.37
N ARG A 485 1.49 7.24 -16.92
CA ARG A 485 1.24 8.13 -18.06
C ARG A 485 2.14 7.76 -19.23
N VAL A 486 1.50 7.26 -20.29
CA VAL A 486 2.15 6.97 -21.57
C VAL A 486 1.93 8.15 -22.51
N ASP A 487 2.99 8.59 -23.21
CA ASP A 487 2.90 9.73 -24.15
C ASP A 487 1.98 9.38 -25.32
N PRO A 488 0.85 10.10 -25.50
CA PRO A 488 -0.11 9.81 -26.57
C PRO A 488 0.47 10.06 -27.98
N LEU A 489 1.57 10.81 -28.10
CA LEU A 489 2.23 11.07 -29.39
C LEU A 489 3.10 9.89 -29.86
N ALA A 490 3.38 8.90 -29.00
CA ALA A 490 3.97 7.62 -29.40
C ALA A 490 3.07 6.46 -29.02
N ALA A 491 2.10 6.17 -29.89
CA ALA A 491 1.30 4.94 -29.83
C ALA A 491 2.11 3.63 -29.93
N GLN A 492 3.44 3.71 -30.14
CA GLN A 492 4.36 2.57 -30.14
C GLN A 492 5.14 2.41 -28.83
N ASN A 493 5.01 3.35 -27.87
CA ASN A 493 5.51 3.10 -26.52
C ASN A 493 4.77 1.90 -25.94
N ASN A 494 5.50 1.00 -25.28
CA ASN A 494 4.95 -0.22 -24.70
C ASN A 494 5.26 -0.27 -23.21
N VAL A 495 4.22 -0.24 -22.38
CA VAL A 495 4.33 -0.31 -20.92
C VAL A 495 3.61 -1.55 -20.39
N ALA A 496 4.37 -2.42 -19.73
CA ALA A 496 3.86 -3.62 -19.08
C ALA A 496 4.05 -3.53 -17.55
N LEU A 497 2.97 -3.75 -16.80
CA LEU A 497 2.98 -3.92 -15.35
C LEU A 497 2.63 -5.37 -14.98
N ARG A 498 3.37 -5.95 -14.05
CA ARG A 498 3.09 -7.29 -13.50
C ARG A 498 3.14 -7.27 -11.98
N LEU A 499 2.05 -7.71 -11.35
CA LEU A 499 1.92 -7.82 -9.90
C LEU A 499 1.82 -9.30 -9.50
N THR A 500 2.76 -9.75 -8.68
CA THR A 500 2.85 -11.14 -8.18
C THR A 500 3.10 -11.18 -6.67
N HIS A 501 2.72 -12.31 -6.05
CA HIS A 501 2.94 -12.67 -4.66
C HIS A 501 2.56 -11.56 -3.67
N GLY A 502 1.30 -11.14 -3.69
CA GLY A 502 0.73 -10.19 -2.73
C GLY A 502 1.08 -8.74 -2.98
N SER A 503 1.50 -8.38 -4.20
CA SER A 503 1.90 -7.02 -4.56
C SER A 503 0.70 -6.13 -4.88
N GLU A 504 0.87 -4.83 -4.65
CA GLU A 504 -0.20 -3.84 -4.74
C GLU A 504 0.22 -2.66 -5.64
N TRP A 505 -0.70 -2.22 -6.50
CA TRP A 505 -0.58 -0.94 -7.20
C TRP A 505 -1.76 -0.04 -6.81
N LEU A 506 -1.45 1.17 -6.35
CA LEU A 506 -2.42 2.24 -6.11
C LEU A 506 -2.19 3.36 -7.13
N GLY A 507 -3.10 3.50 -8.10
CA GLY A 507 -2.98 4.49 -9.17
C GLY A 507 -3.95 4.25 -10.32
N ALA A 508 -3.91 5.14 -11.30
CA ALA A 508 -4.66 5.06 -12.54
C ALA A 508 -3.72 4.97 -13.75
N ALA A 509 -4.24 4.53 -14.90
CA ALA A 509 -3.52 4.57 -16.16
C ALA A 509 -4.44 4.97 -17.31
N PRO A 510 -4.38 6.22 -17.81
CA PRO A 510 -5.17 6.65 -18.96
C PRO A 510 -4.86 5.84 -20.24
N ALA A 511 -3.66 5.27 -20.30
CA ALA A 511 -3.23 4.30 -21.30
C ALA A 511 -2.16 3.39 -20.69
N LEU A 512 -2.35 2.08 -20.81
CA LEU A 512 -1.40 1.03 -20.42
C LEU A 512 -1.51 -0.12 -21.42
N ASP A 513 -0.40 -0.68 -21.85
CA ASP A 513 -0.42 -1.75 -22.84
C ASP A 513 -0.75 -3.11 -22.19
N GLN A 514 -0.07 -3.43 -21.10
CA GLN A 514 -0.25 -4.73 -20.46
C GLN A 514 -0.31 -4.62 -18.95
N LEU A 515 -1.27 -5.31 -18.35
CA LEU A 515 -1.35 -5.50 -16.89
C LEU A 515 -1.65 -6.97 -16.58
N THR A 516 -0.79 -7.58 -15.76
CA THR A 516 -1.01 -8.92 -15.23
C THR A 516 -1.03 -8.92 -13.70
N LEU A 517 -2.03 -9.57 -13.10
CA LEU A 517 -2.13 -9.77 -11.66
C LEU A 517 -2.27 -11.26 -11.34
N ASP A 518 -1.55 -11.76 -10.34
CA ASP A 518 -1.79 -13.10 -9.79
C ASP A 518 -2.92 -13.13 -8.76
N ALA A 519 -3.24 -14.33 -8.26
CA ALA A 519 -4.34 -14.59 -7.34
C ALA A 519 -4.26 -13.86 -5.99
N THR A 520 -3.09 -13.34 -5.64
CA THR A 520 -2.84 -12.68 -4.35
C THR A 520 -2.63 -11.18 -4.48
N SER A 521 -2.53 -10.67 -5.71
CA SER A 521 -2.17 -9.29 -6.00
C SER A 521 -3.39 -8.41 -6.29
N GLN A 522 -3.23 -7.11 -6.09
CA GLN A 522 -4.33 -6.15 -6.22
C GLN A 522 -3.93 -4.88 -6.95
N TRP A 523 -4.84 -4.39 -7.81
CA TRP A 523 -4.83 -3.03 -8.32
C TRP A 523 -5.97 -2.22 -7.68
N ALA A 524 -5.62 -1.16 -6.97
CA ALA A 524 -6.53 -0.16 -6.44
C ALA A 524 -6.61 1.02 -7.43
N VAL A 525 -7.66 1.03 -8.25
CA VAL A 525 -7.86 1.98 -9.34
C VAL A 525 -8.32 3.33 -8.78
N THR A 526 -7.52 4.38 -8.92
CA THR A 526 -7.82 5.71 -8.35
C THR A 526 -8.59 6.64 -9.29
N ASP A 527 -8.57 6.35 -10.59
CA ASP A 527 -9.22 7.11 -11.65
C ASP A 527 -9.52 6.23 -12.87
N SER A 528 -10.38 6.71 -13.77
CA SER A 528 -10.70 6.04 -15.03
C SER A 528 -9.42 5.69 -15.79
N SER A 529 -9.36 4.45 -16.22
CA SER A 529 -8.14 3.84 -16.77
C SER A 529 -8.43 3.08 -18.05
N ARG A 530 -7.41 2.90 -18.89
CA ARG A 530 -7.45 2.09 -20.10
C ARG A 530 -6.25 1.15 -20.12
N VAL A 531 -6.52 -0.14 -20.26
CA VAL A 531 -5.52 -1.19 -20.44
C VAL A 531 -5.77 -1.88 -21.78
N ASN A 532 -4.75 -2.11 -22.60
CA ASN A 532 -4.94 -2.85 -23.83
C ASN A 532 -5.14 -4.34 -23.53
N GLN A 533 -4.17 -5.00 -22.90
CA GLN A 533 -4.27 -6.41 -22.49
C GLN A 533 -4.28 -6.54 -20.97
N LEU A 534 -5.40 -7.00 -20.41
CA LEU A 534 -5.57 -7.19 -18.97
C LEU A 534 -5.73 -8.69 -18.66
N ALA A 535 -4.75 -9.26 -17.96
CA ALA A 535 -4.78 -10.63 -17.48
C ALA A 535 -4.97 -10.65 -15.96
N LEU A 536 -6.19 -10.97 -15.52
CA LEU A 536 -6.55 -11.08 -14.11
C LEU A 536 -6.48 -12.55 -13.71
N ASN A 537 -5.34 -13.06 -13.22
CA ASN A 537 -5.13 -14.49 -12.92
C ASN A 537 -5.46 -14.83 -11.46
N GLY A 538 -6.71 -14.59 -11.07
CA GLY A 538 -7.24 -14.74 -9.70
C GLY A 538 -7.21 -13.46 -8.88
N GLY A 539 -6.55 -12.41 -9.38
CA GLY A 539 -6.29 -11.17 -8.64
C GLY A 539 -7.52 -10.32 -8.38
N THR A 540 -7.31 -9.16 -7.76
CA THR A 540 -8.38 -8.21 -7.44
C THR A 540 -8.16 -6.85 -8.13
N ILE A 541 -9.19 -6.36 -8.81
CA ILE A 541 -9.27 -4.97 -9.27
C ILE A 541 -10.32 -4.28 -8.42
N ALA A 542 -9.92 -3.22 -7.70
CA ALA A 542 -10.80 -2.49 -6.81
C ALA A 542 -10.86 -1.01 -7.16
N MET A 543 -12.02 -0.56 -7.65
CA MET A 543 -12.28 0.84 -7.92
C MET A 543 -12.35 1.63 -6.62
N GLN A 544 -11.49 2.62 -6.48
CA GLN A 544 -11.46 3.50 -5.32
C GLN A 544 -12.50 4.60 -5.49
N HIS A 545 -13.31 4.81 -4.46
CA HIS A 545 -14.35 5.82 -4.46
C HIS A 545 -13.94 7.04 -3.63
N ARG A 546 -14.13 8.25 -4.17
CA ARG A 546 -13.84 9.53 -3.51
C ARG A 546 -14.93 10.55 -3.83
N GLY A 547 -15.61 11.08 -2.81
CA GLY A 547 -16.74 12.00 -3.01
C GLY A 547 -17.82 11.34 -3.85
N ASP A 548 -18.38 12.05 -4.83
CA ASP A 548 -19.42 11.52 -5.72
C ASP A 548 -18.86 10.95 -7.04
N ARG A 549 -17.56 10.63 -7.07
CA ARG A 549 -16.87 10.20 -8.29
C ARG A 549 -16.97 8.69 -8.51
N TYR A 550 -17.35 8.33 -9.73
CA TYR A 550 -17.31 6.98 -10.27
C TYR A 550 -16.36 6.93 -11.47
N THR A 551 -15.78 5.77 -11.71
CA THR A 551 -14.65 5.56 -12.61
C THR A 551 -14.96 4.47 -13.63
N THR A 552 -14.39 4.61 -14.82
CA THR A 552 -14.50 3.58 -15.85
C THR A 552 -13.14 2.95 -16.11
N LEU A 553 -13.04 1.63 -15.99
CA LEU A 553 -11.92 0.86 -16.49
C LEU A 553 -12.26 0.32 -17.87
N ARG A 554 -11.46 0.68 -18.88
CA ARG A 554 -11.56 0.14 -20.23
C ARG A 554 -10.46 -0.88 -20.46
N ALA A 555 -10.80 -2.13 -20.75
CA ALA A 555 -9.87 -3.11 -21.30
C ALA A 555 -10.09 -3.22 -22.82
N HIS A 556 -9.05 -3.47 -23.62
CA HIS A 556 -9.29 -4.03 -24.96
C HIS A 556 -9.62 -5.51 -24.80
N ASP A 557 -8.65 -6.31 -24.40
CA ASP A 557 -8.85 -7.70 -24.05
C ASP A 557 -8.76 -7.90 -22.53
N LEU A 558 -9.70 -8.69 -21.99
CA LEU A 558 -9.73 -9.10 -20.60
C LEU A 558 -9.76 -10.64 -20.52
N SER A 559 -8.77 -11.22 -19.85
CA SER A 559 -8.63 -12.68 -19.72
C SER A 559 -8.37 -13.13 -18.28
N GLY A 560 -8.59 -14.42 -17.99
CA GLY A 560 -8.26 -15.06 -16.72
C GLY A 560 -9.51 -15.34 -15.87
N GLY A 561 -9.66 -14.61 -14.77
CA GLY A 561 -10.75 -14.72 -13.80
C GLY A 561 -10.33 -14.17 -12.44
N GLY A 562 -11.22 -13.51 -11.68
CA GLY A 562 -10.83 -12.88 -10.42
C GLY A 562 -11.91 -12.00 -9.82
N ASN A 563 -11.54 -11.13 -8.87
CA ASN A 563 -12.48 -10.25 -8.18
C ASN A 563 -12.51 -8.86 -8.82
N LEU A 564 -13.70 -8.39 -9.15
CA LEU A 564 -13.97 -7.02 -9.60
C LEU A 564 -14.77 -6.33 -8.49
N VAL A 565 -14.23 -5.26 -7.91
CA VAL A 565 -14.91 -4.49 -6.85
C VAL A 565 -15.29 -3.13 -7.41
N LEU A 566 -16.58 -2.91 -7.61
CA LEU A 566 -17.18 -1.70 -8.16
C LEU A 566 -18.04 -0.98 -7.12
N ASN A 567 -18.19 0.33 -7.25
CA ASN A 567 -19.09 1.14 -6.46
C ASN A 567 -20.28 1.61 -7.32
N ALA A 568 -21.49 1.63 -6.76
CA ALA A 568 -22.69 2.12 -7.44
C ALA A 568 -23.61 2.89 -6.48
N ALA A 569 -24.29 3.93 -6.96
CA ALA A 569 -25.35 4.60 -6.22
C ALA A 569 -26.71 3.91 -6.47
N LEU A 570 -26.92 2.70 -5.95
CA LEU A 570 -28.11 1.90 -6.23
C LEU A 570 -29.42 2.68 -5.94
N ALA A 571 -30.20 3.00 -6.98
CA ALA A 571 -31.44 3.80 -6.88
C ALA A 571 -32.41 3.61 -8.08
N GLY A 572 -31.91 3.23 -9.26
CA GLY A 572 -32.67 3.02 -10.50
C GLY A 572 -31.72 2.98 -11.70
N ASN A 573 -32.24 2.92 -12.94
CA ASN A 573 -31.42 2.71 -14.15
C ASN A 573 -30.33 3.77 -14.36
N GLU A 574 -30.69 5.04 -14.25
CA GLU A 574 -29.81 6.17 -14.56
C GLU A 574 -28.98 6.58 -13.35
N THR A 575 -28.30 5.61 -12.74
CA THR A 575 -27.45 5.88 -11.60
C THR A 575 -25.97 5.99 -11.96
N ALA A 576 -25.24 6.75 -11.14
CA ALA A 576 -23.80 6.80 -11.20
C ALA A 576 -23.21 5.48 -10.65
N THR A 577 -22.38 4.83 -11.46
CA THR A 577 -21.72 3.57 -11.13
C THR A 577 -20.33 3.55 -11.73
N ASP A 578 -19.41 2.85 -11.05
CA ASP A 578 -18.19 2.40 -11.68
C ASP A 578 -18.56 1.41 -12.79
N ARG A 579 -17.75 1.38 -13.85
CA ARG A 579 -18.00 0.52 -14.99
C ARG A 579 -16.74 -0.12 -15.52
N LEU A 580 -16.82 -1.42 -15.82
CA LEU A 580 -15.85 -2.12 -16.64
C LEU A 580 -16.34 -2.10 -18.10
N VAL A 581 -15.50 -1.72 -19.05
CA VAL A 581 -15.81 -1.77 -20.48
C VAL A 581 -14.75 -2.64 -21.16
N VAL A 582 -15.14 -3.65 -21.92
CA VAL A 582 -14.25 -4.50 -22.70
C VAL A 582 -14.55 -4.28 -24.18
N THR A 583 -13.56 -3.80 -24.94
CA THR A 583 -13.77 -3.41 -26.35
C THR A 583 -13.38 -4.49 -27.36
N GLY A 584 -12.63 -5.50 -26.92
CA GLY A 584 -12.21 -6.68 -27.66
C GLY A 584 -12.80 -7.92 -27.00
N GLU A 585 -11.97 -8.87 -26.61
CA GLU A 585 -12.44 -10.14 -26.08
C GLU A 585 -12.48 -10.20 -24.54
N MET A 586 -13.58 -10.71 -23.97
CA MET A 586 -13.70 -11.04 -22.55
C MET A 586 -13.78 -12.56 -22.35
N ARG A 587 -12.82 -13.16 -21.64
CA ARG A 587 -12.76 -14.61 -21.33
C ARG A 587 -12.44 -14.86 -19.87
N GLY A 588 -13.11 -15.82 -19.24
CA GLY A 588 -12.80 -16.25 -17.87
C GLY A 588 -13.96 -16.14 -16.89
N ASP A 589 -13.68 -16.45 -15.62
CA ASP A 589 -14.67 -16.47 -14.55
C ASP A 589 -14.45 -15.33 -13.55
N TYR A 590 -15.39 -14.40 -13.44
CA TYR A 590 -15.26 -13.21 -12.61
C TYR A 590 -16.29 -13.18 -11.47
N ARG A 591 -15.84 -12.74 -10.28
CA ARG A 591 -16.71 -12.42 -9.16
C ARG A 591 -16.84 -10.90 -9.02
N LEU A 592 -18.07 -10.42 -9.10
CA LEU A 592 -18.40 -9.00 -9.01
C LEU A 592 -18.88 -8.65 -7.59
N PHE A 593 -18.20 -7.72 -6.95
CA PHE A 593 -18.58 -7.15 -5.66
C PHE A 593 -19.04 -5.72 -5.87
N ILE A 594 -20.29 -5.43 -5.48
CA ILE A 594 -20.89 -4.09 -5.58
C ILE A 594 -20.93 -3.47 -4.19
N ASN A 595 -20.36 -2.28 -4.07
CA ASN A 595 -20.50 -1.44 -2.89
C ASN A 595 -21.51 -0.33 -3.17
N ASN A 596 -22.60 -0.29 -2.38
CA ASN A 596 -23.52 0.85 -2.47
C ASN A 596 -22.87 2.12 -1.91
N ARG A 597 -22.73 3.16 -2.73
CA ARG A 597 -22.19 4.47 -2.34
C ARG A 597 -23.20 5.55 -2.70
N GLY A 598 -23.90 6.10 -1.72
CA GLY A 598 -24.87 7.19 -1.96
C GLY A 598 -26.19 6.78 -2.62
N GLY A 599 -26.42 5.48 -2.89
CA GLY A 599 -27.70 4.98 -3.39
C GLY A 599 -28.73 4.77 -2.28
N SER A 600 -29.97 5.17 -2.53
CA SER A 600 -31.11 5.02 -1.61
C SER A 600 -31.93 3.74 -1.80
N GLY A 601 -31.55 2.88 -2.76
CA GLY A 601 -32.37 1.78 -3.26
C GLY A 601 -33.49 2.29 -4.18
N GLY A 602 -33.93 1.42 -5.09
CA GLY A 602 -35.02 1.71 -6.01
C GLY A 602 -35.12 0.73 -7.19
N LEU A 603 -36.28 0.77 -7.83
CA LEU A 603 -36.66 -0.12 -8.91
C LEU A 603 -35.87 0.19 -10.20
N THR A 604 -35.32 -0.85 -10.83
CA THR A 604 -34.81 -0.77 -12.19
C THR A 604 -35.87 -1.17 -13.20
N THR A 605 -35.85 -0.57 -14.39
CA THR A 605 -36.72 -0.92 -15.52
C THR A 605 -35.87 -1.25 -16.75
N GLY A 606 -36.42 -1.97 -17.74
CA GLY A 606 -35.65 -2.34 -18.93
C GLY A 606 -34.36 -3.10 -18.57
N ASP A 607 -33.22 -2.65 -19.09
CA ASP A 607 -31.94 -3.35 -18.94
C ASP A 607 -31.35 -3.26 -17.52
N GLY A 608 -31.65 -2.22 -16.75
CA GLY A 608 -31.09 -1.99 -15.41
C GLY A 608 -29.79 -1.17 -15.41
N ILE A 609 -28.97 -1.36 -14.37
CA ILE A 609 -27.73 -0.58 -14.14
C ILE A 609 -26.56 -1.30 -14.80
N ASN A 610 -26.02 -0.74 -15.88
CA ASN A 610 -24.90 -1.32 -16.62
C ASN A 610 -23.59 -1.22 -15.82
N VAL A 611 -23.06 -2.35 -15.38
CA VAL A 611 -21.82 -2.44 -14.57
C VAL A 611 -20.65 -2.99 -15.37
N ILE A 612 -20.93 -3.81 -16.38
CA ILE A 612 -19.96 -4.33 -17.33
C ILE A 612 -20.53 -4.18 -18.74
N GLN A 613 -19.79 -3.52 -19.62
CA GLN A 613 -20.10 -3.36 -21.04
C GLN A 613 -19.08 -4.16 -21.87
N VAL A 614 -19.55 -4.91 -22.88
CA VAL A 614 -18.70 -5.66 -23.81
C VAL A 614 -19.07 -5.27 -25.25
N ASP A 615 -18.20 -4.48 -25.89
CA ASP A 615 -18.39 -4.06 -27.29
C ASP A 615 -17.85 -5.10 -28.29
N GLY A 616 -17.07 -6.07 -27.83
CA GLY A 616 -16.49 -7.14 -28.65
C GLY A 616 -17.18 -8.49 -28.43
N SER A 617 -16.42 -9.55 -28.16
CA SER A 617 -16.99 -10.90 -27.95
C SER A 617 -16.82 -11.36 -26.50
N SER A 618 -17.88 -11.90 -25.91
CA SER A 618 -17.83 -12.49 -24.57
C SER A 618 -17.93 -14.02 -24.59
N ASN A 619 -16.97 -14.68 -23.94
CA ASN A 619 -17.07 -16.07 -23.48
C ASN A 619 -16.83 -16.15 -21.95
N ALA A 620 -17.08 -15.05 -21.24
CA ALA A 620 -16.83 -14.95 -19.81
C ALA A 620 -18.08 -15.26 -18.99
N THR A 621 -17.87 -15.74 -17.76
CA THR A 621 -18.93 -15.85 -16.75
C THR A 621 -18.72 -14.79 -15.68
N VAL A 622 -19.81 -14.18 -15.21
CA VAL A 622 -19.77 -13.21 -14.11
C VAL A 622 -20.85 -13.55 -13.11
N ALA A 623 -20.46 -13.71 -11.84
CA ALA A 623 -21.37 -13.94 -10.74
C ALA A 623 -21.16 -12.89 -9.63
N LEU A 624 -22.23 -12.54 -8.90
CA LEU A 624 -22.08 -11.70 -7.72
C LEU A 624 -21.28 -12.45 -6.64
N GLY A 625 -20.29 -11.76 -6.07
CA GLY A 625 -19.50 -12.26 -4.95
C GLY A 625 -20.20 -12.13 -3.59
N GLN A 626 -21.29 -11.37 -3.52
CA GLN A 626 -22.10 -11.12 -2.32
C GLN A 626 -23.53 -10.69 -2.67
N ARG A 627 -24.48 -10.84 -1.73
CA ARG A 627 -25.84 -10.28 -1.86
C ARG A 627 -25.76 -8.76 -1.99
N VAL A 628 -26.48 -8.20 -2.96
CA VAL A 628 -26.57 -6.75 -3.17
C VAL A 628 -27.98 -6.31 -2.80
N ALA A 629 -28.13 -5.75 -1.60
CA ALA A 629 -29.42 -5.32 -1.08
C ALA A 629 -29.35 -3.89 -0.57
N VAL A 630 -30.34 -3.06 -0.94
CA VAL A 630 -30.45 -1.67 -0.49
C VAL A 630 -31.91 -1.35 -0.30
N ASP A 631 -32.22 -0.70 0.83
CA ASP A 631 -33.58 -0.30 1.18
C ASP A 631 -34.53 -1.51 1.22
N ALA A 632 -35.60 -1.56 0.43
CA ALA A 632 -36.50 -2.71 0.35
C ALA A 632 -36.12 -3.73 -0.74
N TYR A 633 -35.10 -3.45 -1.56
CA TYR A 633 -34.83 -4.17 -2.80
C TYR A 633 -33.59 -5.08 -2.70
N ASP A 634 -33.70 -6.27 -3.30
CA ASP A 634 -32.54 -7.06 -3.74
C ASP A 634 -32.20 -6.70 -5.20
N TYR A 635 -30.91 -6.68 -5.52
CA TYR A 635 -30.39 -6.50 -6.87
C TYR A 635 -29.68 -7.77 -7.32
N PHE A 636 -30.03 -8.24 -8.51
CA PHE A 636 -29.43 -9.41 -9.14
C PHE A 636 -28.66 -9.01 -10.40
N LEU A 637 -27.65 -9.82 -10.75
CA LEU A 637 -26.86 -9.62 -11.94
C LEU A 637 -27.43 -10.46 -13.07
N TYR A 638 -27.71 -9.84 -14.21
CA TYR A 638 -28.17 -10.51 -15.42
C TYR A 638 -27.24 -10.16 -16.59
N GLN A 639 -27.03 -11.14 -17.47
CA GLN A 639 -26.35 -10.95 -18.74
C GLN A 639 -27.38 -10.66 -19.84
N GLY A 640 -27.04 -9.76 -20.76
CA GLY A 640 -27.83 -9.36 -21.91
C GLY A 640 -28.82 -8.24 -21.64
N GLY A 641 -28.89 -7.28 -22.57
CA GLY A 641 -29.84 -6.17 -22.59
C GLY A 641 -30.48 -6.01 -23.98
N GLY A 642 -31.38 -5.02 -24.12
CA GLY A 642 -32.11 -4.76 -25.36
C GLY A 642 -31.24 -4.24 -26.52
N GLN A 643 -29.97 -3.91 -26.27
CA GLN A 643 -29.00 -3.49 -27.29
C GLN A 643 -27.89 -4.51 -27.50
N ASP A 644 -27.36 -5.12 -26.44
CA ASP A 644 -26.22 -6.03 -26.52
C ASP A 644 -26.40 -7.23 -25.60
N ALA A 645 -26.23 -8.44 -26.16
CA ALA A 645 -26.43 -9.71 -25.44
C ALA A 645 -25.28 -10.03 -24.44
N ASP A 646 -24.15 -9.35 -24.57
CA ASP A 646 -22.92 -9.64 -23.84
C ASP A 646 -22.66 -8.70 -22.64
N ASP A 647 -23.51 -7.70 -22.41
CA ASP A 647 -23.41 -6.76 -21.29
C ASP A 647 -23.98 -7.36 -19.98
N TRP A 648 -23.50 -6.87 -18.82
CA TRP A 648 -24.06 -7.23 -17.51
C TRP A 648 -24.66 -6.05 -16.79
N TYR A 649 -25.86 -6.27 -16.25
CA TYR A 649 -26.66 -5.26 -15.58
C TYR A 649 -27.11 -5.73 -14.20
N LEU A 650 -27.10 -4.81 -13.23
CA LEU A 650 -27.82 -5.02 -11.97
C LEU A 650 -29.29 -4.65 -12.17
N ARG A 651 -30.18 -5.57 -11.81
CA ARG A 651 -31.63 -5.36 -11.85
C ARG A 651 -32.25 -5.63 -10.49
N SER A 652 -33.10 -4.70 -10.05
CA SER A 652 -34.09 -4.91 -9.00
C SER A 652 -35.46 -5.22 -9.63
N THR A 653 -35.48 -6.11 -10.63
CA THR A 653 -36.68 -6.73 -11.21
C THR A 653 -36.38 -8.20 -11.48
N PHE A 654 -37.35 -9.09 -11.24
CA PHE A 654 -37.27 -10.44 -11.77
C PHE A 654 -37.52 -10.38 -13.27
N THR A 655 -36.58 -10.90 -14.05
CA THR A 655 -36.76 -11.10 -15.49
C THR A 655 -36.72 -12.60 -15.76
N ALA A 656 -37.67 -13.13 -16.54
CA ALA A 656 -37.53 -14.48 -17.07
C ALA A 656 -36.22 -14.56 -17.86
N GLU A 657 -35.44 -15.62 -17.66
CA GLU A 657 -34.24 -15.85 -18.47
C GLU A 657 -34.61 -15.81 -19.96
N PRO A 658 -33.76 -15.21 -20.84
CA PRO A 658 -33.99 -15.28 -22.26
C PRO A 658 -34.03 -16.75 -22.68
N VAL A 659 -35.10 -17.17 -23.36
CA VAL A 659 -35.16 -18.50 -23.98
C VAL A 659 -33.99 -18.64 -24.96
N THR A 660 -33.20 -19.70 -24.81
CA THR A 660 -32.15 -20.00 -25.79
C THR A 660 -32.79 -20.56 -27.06
N PRO A 661 -32.25 -20.33 -28.27
CA PRO A 661 -32.80 -20.87 -29.51
C PRO A 661 -32.94 -22.40 -29.54
N ASP A 662 -32.24 -23.11 -28.66
CA ASP A 662 -32.27 -24.58 -28.54
C ASP A 662 -33.50 -25.11 -27.78
N ASP A 663 -34.25 -24.25 -27.09
CA ASP A 663 -35.45 -24.62 -26.31
C ASP A 663 -36.75 -24.61 -27.13
N VAL A 664 -36.69 -24.23 -28.41
CA VAL A 664 -37.84 -24.25 -29.33
C VAL A 664 -37.87 -25.58 -30.10
N PRO A 665 -38.93 -26.39 -29.99
CA PRO A 665 -39.11 -27.55 -30.87
C PRO A 665 -39.05 -27.10 -32.33
N PRO A 666 -38.42 -27.83 -33.27
CA PRO A 666 -38.44 -27.45 -34.67
C PRO A 666 -39.89 -27.48 -35.17
N ASP A 667 -40.47 -26.31 -35.41
CA ASP A 667 -41.81 -26.16 -36.00
C ASP A 667 -41.66 -25.70 -37.46
N ASP A 668 -42.26 -26.45 -38.37
CA ASP A 668 -42.11 -26.34 -39.83
C ASP A 668 -43.04 -25.27 -40.44
N THR A 669 -43.28 -24.15 -39.76
CA THR A 669 -44.15 -23.07 -40.26
C THR A 669 -43.37 -21.80 -40.66
N PRO A 670 -43.77 -21.09 -41.74
CA PRO A 670 -43.06 -19.90 -42.20
C PRO A 670 -43.05 -18.80 -41.12
N ALA A 671 -41.88 -18.20 -40.91
CA ALA A 671 -41.58 -17.22 -39.88
C ALA A 671 -42.57 -16.03 -39.85
N ASP A 672 -43.40 -15.99 -38.81
CA ASP A 672 -43.91 -14.75 -38.24
C ASP A 672 -42.89 -14.23 -37.20
N ASP A 673 -42.82 -12.91 -37.08
CA ASP A 673 -41.88 -12.14 -36.24
C ASP A 673 -41.57 -12.77 -34.87
N PRO A 674 -40.34 -12.60 -34.34
CA PRO A 674 -40.03 -13.01 -32.97
C PRO A 674 -40.98 -12.28 -32.00
N LEU A 675 -41.79 -13.06 -31.29
CA LEU A 675 -42.62 -12.54 -30.19
C LEU A 675 -41.72 -11.79 -29.21
N PRO A 676 -42.05 -10.55 -28.82
CA PRO A 676 -41.31 -9.82 -27.79
C PRO A 676 -41.23 -10.68 -26.52
N ALA A 677 -40.05 -10.72 -25.88
CA ALA A 677 -39.90 -11.33 -24.57
C ALA A 677 -40.97 -10.77 -23.62
N PRO A 678 -41.63 -11.59 -22.78
CA PRO A 678 -42.65 -11.11 -21.86
C PRO A 678 -42.06 -9.98 -21.01
N GLN A 679 -42.62 -8.77 -21.11
CA GLN A 679 -42.22 -7.70 -20.22
C GLN A 679 -42.60 -8.09 -18.78
N PRO A 680 -41.73 -7.83 -17.79
CA PRO A 680 -42.05 -8.06 -16.39
C PRO A 680 -43.37 -7.39 -16.02
N GLY A 681 -44.22 -8.13 -15.31
CA GLY A 681 -45.43 -7.58 -14.75
C GLY A 681 -45.09 -6.55 -13.66
N PRO A 682 -46.00 -5.59 -13.38
CA PRO A 682 -45.79 -4.59 -12.33
C PRO A 682 -45.52 -5.18 -10.92
N ASP A 683 -45.78 -6.48 -10.72
CA ASP A 683 -45.57 -7.20 -9.45
C ASP A 683 -44.23 -7.96 -9.36
N ASP A 684 -43.33 -7.86 -10.34
CA ASP A 684 -42.09 -8.66 -10.40
C ASP A 684 -40.91 -8.02 -9.63
N VAL A 685 -41.20 -7.20 -8.63
CA VAL A 685 -40.19 -6.55 -7.79
C VAL A 685 -39.52 -7.58 -6.85
N PRO A 686 -38.19 -7.71 -6.81
CA PRO A 686 -37.46 -8.54 -5.89
C PRO A 686 -37.36 -7.84 -4.54
N TRP A 687 -38.44 -7.92 -3.76
CA TRP A 687 -38.38 -7.53 -2.38
C TRP A 687 -37.37 -8.39 -1.63
N ARG A 688 -36.63 -7.74 -0.73
CA ARG A 688 -35.79 -8.39 0.27
C ARG A 688 -36.58 -9.48 1.00
N GLU A 689 -35.96 -10.62 1.30
CA GLU A 689 -36.62 -11.73 2.00
C GLU A 689 -37.11 -11.38 3.42
N GLU A 690 -36.57 -10.32 4.00
CA GLU A 690 -37.04 -9.73 5.26
C GLU A 690 -38.45 -9.11 5.14
N VAL A 691 -38.81 -8.58 3.96
CA VAL A 691 -40.00 -7.74 3.75
C VAL A 691 -41.32 -8.48 4.02
N PRO A 692 -41.59 -9.68 3.49
CA PRO A 692 -42.88 -10.35 3.67
C PRO A 692 -43.25 -10.54 5.14
N GLY A 693 -42.26 -10.82 6.00
CA GLY A 693 -42.46 -10.97 7.44
C GLY A 693 -42.94 -9.67 8.12
N TYR A 694 -42.33 -8.54 7.75
CA TYR A 694 -42.67 -7.23 8.29
C TYR A 694 -44.09 -6.77 7.91
N LEU A 695 -44.60 -7.20 6.76
CA LEU A 695 -45.95 -6.86 6.30
C LEU A 695 -47.04 -7.67 7.02
N ALA A 696 -46.78 -8.95 7.31
CA ALA A 696 -47.77 -9.84 7.91
C ALA A 696 -48.01 -9.58 9.40
N ALA A 697 -46.96 -9.29 10.18
CA ALA A 697 -47.08 -9.21 11.64
C ALA A 697 -48.18 -8.24 12.13
N PRO A 698 -48.32 -7.00 11.63
CA PRO A 698 -49.40 -6.11 12.05
C PRO A 698 -50.80 -6.68 11.80
N VAL A 699 -51.02 -7.34 10.65
CA VAL A 699 -52.31 -7.92 10.29
C VAL A 699 -52.62 -9.15 11.14
N LEU A 700 -51.64 -10.03 11.33
CA LEU A 700 -51.80 -11.27 12.08
C LEU A 700 -51.94 -11.03 13.58
N ASN A 701 -51.23 -10.02 14.13
CA ASN A 701 -51.43 -9.57 15.50
C ASN A 701 -52.83 -8.96 15.69
N GLN A 702 -53.34 -8.18 14.72
CA GLN A 702 -54.71 -7.67 14.75
C GLN A 702 -55.76 -8.81 14.80
N ARG A 703 -55.57 -9.87 13.99
CA ARG A 703 -56.47 -11.03 13.99
C ARG A 703 -56.40 -11.80 15.31
N TYR A 704 -55.18 -12.06 15.81
CA TYR A 704 -54.98 -12.71 17.10
C TYR A 704 -55.75 -11.99 18.23
N LEU A 705 -55.67 -10.66 18.29
CA LEU A 705 -56.34 -9.87 19.33
C LEU A 705 -57.87 -9.99 19.25
N PHE A 706 -58.45 -10.05 18.05
CA PHE A 706 -59.88 -10.30 17.87
C PHE A 706 -60.28 -11.74 18.21
N ASP A 707 -59.47 -12.73 17.86
CA ASP A 707 -59.70 -14.14 18.17
C ASP A 707 -59.61 -14.40 19.68
N ALA A 708 -58.66 -13.76 20.35
CA ALA A 708 -58.49 -13.82 21.80
C ALA A 708 -59.70 -13.24 22.56
N LEU A 709 -60.44 -12.27 22.02
CA LEU A 709 -61.72 -11.85 22.64
C LEU A 709 -62.77 -12.96 22.60
N GLY A 710 -62.80 -13.76 21.53
CA GLY A 710 -63.74 -14.85 21.33
C GLY A 710 -65.22 -14.43 21.37
N THR A 711 -66.10 -15.41 21.49
CA THR A 711 -67.54 -15.22 21.72
C THR A 711 -67.94 -15.60 23.14
N TYR A 712 -69.13 -15.18 23.57
CA TYR A 712 -69.72 -15.55 24.85
C TYR A 712 -69.67 -17.08 25.08
N HIS A 713 -70.17 -17.87 24.12
CA HIS A 713 -70.23 -19.33 24.25
C HIS A 713 -68.86 -20.01 24.18
N GLN A 714 -67.90 -19.41 23.47
CA GLN A 714 -66.51 -19.89 23.51
C GLN A 714 -65.82 -19.60 24.84
N ARG A 715 -66.42 -18.83 25.76
CA ARG A 715 -65.86 -18.60 27.10
C ARG A 715 -66.64 -19.37 28.16
N THR A 716 -67.96 -19.45 28.01
CA THR A 716 -68.84 -20.11 28.98
C THR A 716 -69.03 -21.61 28.73
N GLY A 717 -68.81 -22.09 27.51
CA GLY A 717 -69.12 -23.46 27.12
C GLY A 717 -70.61 -23.73 26.92
N GLY A 718 -71.43 -22.68 26.76
CA GLY A 718 -72.89 -22.81 26.70
C GLY A 718 -73.56 -23.00 28.07
N ASP A 719 -74.86 -23.26 28.05
CA ASP A 719 -75.71 -23.24 29.25
C ASP A 719 -75.94 -24.62 29.90
N VAL A 720 -75.05 -25.58 29.64
CA VAL A 720 -75.21 -26.97 30.14
C VAL A 720 -75.12 -27.03 31.67
N ALA A 721 -74.32 -26.14 32.28
CA ALA A 721 -74.27 -25.95 33.72
C ALA A 721 -74.18 -24.46 34.06
N ARG A 722 -75.11 -23.95 34.87
CA ARG A 722 -75.10 -22.57 35.39
C ARG A 722 -74.16 -22.44 36.59
N LEU A 723 -72.87 -22.65 36.33
CA LEU A 723 -71.79 -22.57 37.32
C LEU A 723 -71.21 -21.16 37.37
N ASP A 724 -70.92 -20.68 38.57
CA ASP A 724 -70.00 -19.58 38.89
C ASP A 724 -68.62 -20.17 39.19
N GLY A 725 -67.55 -19.55 38.72
CA GLY A 725 -66.20 -19.95 39.13
C GLY A 725 -65.11 -19.73 38.10
N SER A 726 -64.06 -20.53 38.22
CA SER A 726 -62.87 -20.41 37.38
C SER A 726 -63.02 -21.25 36.12
N TRP A 727 -62.59 -20.70 34.99
CA TRP A 727 -62.60 -21.37 33.71
C TRP A 727 -61.23 -21.32 33.06
N LEU A 728 -60.96 -22.35 32.25
CA LEU A 728 -59.77 -22.51 31.44
C LEU A 728 -60.20 -22.81 30.01
N ARG A 729 -59.55 -22.19 29.02
CA ARG A 729 -59.74 -22.43 27.60
C ARG A 729 -58.40 -22.62 26.91
N LEU A 730 -58.28 -23.70 26.15
CA LEU A 730 -57.17 -23.96 25.24
C LEU A 730 -57.68 -23.72 23.81
N PHE A 731 -56.88 -23.04 23.00
CA PHE A 731 -57.18 -22.75 21.61
C PHE A 731 -55.94 -23.03 20.75
N ASP A 732 -56.19 -23.68 19.61
CA ASP A 732 -55.20 -23.99 18.58
C ASP A 732 -55.86 -23.76 17.22
N GLN A 733 -55.19 -22.99 16.36
CA GLN A 733 -55.66 -22.68 15.01
C GLN A 733 -54.51 -22.74 14.04
N GLN A 734 -54.75 -23.38 12.91
CA GLN A 734 -53.88 -23.34 11.74
C GLN A 734 -54.63 -22.65 10.61
N GLN A 735 -53.99 -21.68 9.96
CA GLN A 735 -54.58 -20.92 8.88
C GLN A 735 -53.56 -20.59 7.82
N ASP A 736 -53.96 -20.84 6.58
CA ASP A 736 -53.20 -20.51 5.39
C ASP A 736 -53.79 -19.22 4.79
N PHE A 737 -52.92 -18.34 4.32
CA PHE A 737 -53.28 -17.05 3.74
C PHE A 737 -52.57 -16.82 2.41
N ASP A 738 -53.34 -16.50 1.37
CA ASP A 738 -52.86 -16.06 0.08
C ASP A 738 -53.06 -14.54 -0.10
N ALA A 739 -52.13 -13.75 0.45
CA ALA A 739 -52.21 -12.30 0.44
C ALA A 739 -51.56 -11.69 -0.82
N GLY A 740 -52.15 -11.95 -1.99
CA GLY A 740 -51.63 -11.50 -3.29
C GLY A 740 -50.42 -12.34 -3.75
N ARG A 741 -49.22 -11.74 -3.75
CA ARG A 741 -47.97 -12.45 -4.10
C ARG A 741 -47.34 -13.21 -2.95
N PHE A 742 -47.71 -12.86 -1.71
CA PHE A 742 -47.19 -13.47 -0.51
C PHE A 742 -48.14 -14.56 -0.01
N SER A 743 -47.58 -15.65 0.48
CA SER A 743 -48.31 -16.70 1.20
C SER A 743 -47.81 -16.78 2.65
N TYR A 744 -48.72 -17.09 3.57
CA TYR A 744 -48.42 -17.21 4.99
C TYR A 744 -49.13 -18.42 5.60
N ASP A 745 -48.36 -19.27 6.28
CA ASP A 745 -48.88 -20.39 7.06
C ASP A 745 -48.76 -20.03 8.55
N SER A 746 -49.89 -19.74 9.20
CA SER A 746 -49.94 -19.24 10.58
C SER A 746 -50.52 -20.28 11.53
N GLU A 747 -49.79 -20.55 12.61
CA GLU A 747 -50.23 -21.35 13.75
C GLU A 747 -50.43 -20.43 14.96
N THR A 748 -51.67 -20.30 15.44
CA THR A 748 -52.04 -19.50 16.61
C THR A 748 -52.42 -20.40 17.76
N ARG A 749 -51.79 -20.20 18.91
CA ARG A 749 -52.04 -20.96 20.14
C ARG A 749 -52.20 -20.03 21.31
N TYR A 750 -53.21 -20.25 22.14
CA TYR A 750 -53.29 -19.55 23.42
C TYR A 750 -53.99 -20.37 24.49
N VAL A 751 -53.57 -20.10 25.73
CA VAL A 751 -54.24 -20.53 26.95
C VAL A 751 -54.91 -19.31 27.57
N GLN A 752 -56.19 -19.45 27.86
CA GLN A 752 -56.94 -18.44 28.59
C GLN A 752 -57.43 -18.99 29.90
N LEU A 753 -57.33 -18.17 30.94
CA LEU A 753 -57.86 -18.45 32.25
C LEU A 753 -58.64 -17.25 32.74
N GLY A 754 -59.75 -17.51 33.42
CA GLY A 754 -60.55 -16.45 34.01
C GLY A 754 -61.36 -16.94 35.19
N ASN A 755 -61.93 -15.99 35.91
CA ASN A 755 -62.73 -16.26 37.09
C ASN A 755 -63.85 -15.24 37.22
N ASP A 756 -65.04 -15.73 37.55
CA ASP A 756 -66.19 -14.90 37.88
C ASP A 756 -65.98 -14.27 39.27
N LEU A 757 -65.77 -12.95 39.33
CA LEU A 757 -65.60 -12.20 40.59
C LEU A 757 -66.94 -11.76 41.19
N TYR A 758 -67.95 -11.60 40.34
CA TYR A 758 -69.28 -11.16 40.71
C TYR A 758 -70.30 -11.99 39.95
N GLU A 759 -71.24 -12.57 40.68
CA GLU A 759 -72.44 -13.15 40.12
C GLU A 759 -73.65 -12.61 40.89
N ASP A 760 -74.66 -12.14 40.15
CA ASP A 760 -75.95 -11.78 40.73
C ASP A 760 -77.07 -12.45 39.95
N ARG A 761 -77.97 -13.09 40.69
CA ARG A 761 -79.15 -13.77 40.19
C ARG A 761 -80.37 -13.00 40.70
N SER A 762 -80.60 -11.82 40.14
CA SER A 762 -81.70 -10.93 40.53
C SER A 762 -82.60 -10.58 39.33
N GLY A 763 -83.92 -10.59 39.56
CA GLY A 763 -84.89 -10.55 38.47
C GLY A 763 -84.83 -11.81 37.59
N SER A 764 -85.44 -11.78 36.41
CA SER A 764 -85.42 -12.88 35.45
C SER A 764 -84.11 -12.92 34.62
N ALA A 765 -82.96 -12.65 35.26
CA ALA A 765 -81.64 -12.58 34.62
C ALA A 765 -80.50 -12.94 35.61
N THR A 766 -79.38 -13.41 35.05
CA THR A 766 -78.10 -13.68 35.72
C THR A 766 -77.04 -12.76 35.17
N THR A 767 -76.36 -12.01 36.04
CA THR A 767 -75.26 -11.11 35.68
C THR A 767 -73.95 -11.68 36.19
N ARG A 768 -72.90 -11.65 35.36
CA ARG A 768 -71.54 -12.11 35.69
C ARG A 768 -70.51 -11.06 35.33
N ALA A 769 -69.53 -10.85 36.19
CA ALA A 769 -68.36 -10.05 35.88
C ALA A 769 -67.09 -10.75 36.37
N GLY A 770 -66.02 -10.69 35.58
CA GLY A 770 -64.79 -11.40 35.89
C GLY A 770 -63.57 -10.85 35.18
N TRP A 771 -62.42 -11.42 35.48
CA TRP A 771 -61.15 -11.12 34.82
C TRP A 771 -60.73 -12.27 33.90
N VAL A 772 -59.88 -11.97 32.92
CA VAL A 772 -59.28 -12.92 31.98
C VAL A 772 -57.81 -12.63 31.80
N LEU A 773 -56.98 -13.67 31.78
CA LEU A 773 -55.58 -13.64 31.37
C LEU A 773 -55.42 -14.56 30.15
N THR A 774 -54.82 -14.03 29.09
CA THR A 774 -54.48 -14.75 27.86
C THR A 774 -52.96 -14.82 27.73
N LEU A 775 -52.42 -16.03 27.59
CA LEU A 775 -51.02 -16.27 27.27
C LEU A 775 -50.99 -17.00 25.94
N GLY A 776 -50.44 -16.39 24.89
CA GLY A 776 -50.41 -17.01 23.58
C GLY A 776 -49.19 -16.70 22.74
N SER A 777 -49.06 -17.50 21.71
CA SER A 777 -48.01 -17.44 20.72
C SER A 777 -48.61 -17.61 19.34
N GLN A 778 -48.07 -16.89 18.36
CA GLN A 778 -48.40 -17.04 16.96
C GLN A 778 -47.11 -17.25 16.18
N ARG A 779 -47.05 -18.31 15.37
CA ARG A 779 -45.90 -18.65 14.54
C ARG A 779 -46.34 -18.65 13.10
N THR A 780 -45.66 -17.87 12.26
CA THR A 780 -46.04 -17.70 10.85
C THR A 780 -44.83 -17.92 9.95
N ASP A 781 -44.89 -18.92 9.09
CA ASP A 781 -43.93 -19.06 7.99
C ASP A 781 -44.39 -18.18 6.81
N ALA A 782 -43.46 -17.47 6.18
CA ALA A 782 -43.74 -16.50 5.12
C ALA A 782 -43.05 -16.89 3.81
N GLU A 783 -43.76 -16.70 2.71
CA GLU A 783 -43.29 -16.98 1.36
C GLU A 783 -43.56 -15.81 0.42
N ASP A 784 -42.70 -15.67 -0.59
CA ASP A 784 -42.89 -14.79 -1.74
C ASP A 784 -42.80 -15.60 -3.03
N ARG A 785 -43.97 -15.90 -3.61
CA ARG A 785 -44.08 -16.77 -4.79
C ARG A 785 -43.36 -16.20 -6.01
N ARG A 786 -43.10 -14.89 -6.07
CA ARG A 786 -42.38 -14.25 -7.18
C ARG A 786 -40.88 -14.54 -7.15
N ARG A 787 -40.30 -14.94 -6.02
CA ARG A 787 -38.89 -15.36 -5.95
C ARG A 787 -38.59 -16.59 -6.80
N ALA A 788 -39.60 -17.41 -7.11
CA ALA A 788 -39.48 -18.54 -8.03
C ALA A 788 -39.10 -18.13 -9.47
N LEU A 789 -39.25 -16.85 -9.84
CA LEU A 789 -38.79 -16.32 -11.13
C LEU A 789 -37.27 -16.27 -11.23
N ASN A 790 -36.54 -16.42 -10.12
CA ASN A 790 -35.10 -16.61 -10.10
C ASN A 790 -34.77 -17.98 -9.48
N PRO A 791 -34.24 -18.95 -10.25
CA PRO A 791 -34.00 -20.31 -9.78
C PRO A 791 -32.94 -20.39 -8.67
N ALA A 792 -32.13 -19.35 -8.47
CA ALA A 792 -31.16 -19.28 -7.38
C ALA A 792 -31.79 -18.96 -6.01
N LEU A 793 -33.09 -18.65 -5.96
CA LEU A 793 -33.78 -18.24 -4.74
C LEU A 793 -34.79 -19.28 -4.24
N SER A 794 -34.94 -19.32 -2.92
CA SER A 794 -36.06 -19.98 -2.25
C SER A 794 -37.30 -19.07 -2.25
N VAL A 795 -38.49 -19.66 -2.41
CA VAL A 795 -39.79 -18.99 -2.22
C VAL A 795 -40.07 -18.71 -0.74
N ALA A 796 -39.60 -19.56 0.16
CA ALA A 796 -39.67 -19.32 1.60
C ALA A 796 -38.70 -18.19 1.97
N THR A 797 -39.21 -17.15 2.65
CA THR A 797 -38.47 -15.92 2.95
C THR A 797 -38.13 -15.78 4.43
N GLY A 798 -38.83 -16.50 5.30
CA GLY A 798 -38.55 -16.49 6.74
C GLY A 798 -39.75 -16.85 7.58
N ARG A 799 -39.65 -16.55 8.88
CA ARG A 799 -40.66 -16.82 9.89
C ARG A 799 -40.83 -15.63 10.83
N ILE A 800 -42.05 -15.42 11.29
CA ILE A 800 -42.42 -14.52 12.37
C ILE A 800 -42.81 -15.37 13.58
N GLU A 801 -42.28 -15.04 14.75
CA GLU A 801 -42.72 -15.59 16.02
C GLU A 801 -43.22 -14.44 16.90
N SER A 802 -44.50 -14.48 17.26
CA SER A 802 -45.16 -13.47 18.07
C SER A 802 -45.54 -14.03 19.43
N GLU A 803 -45.09 -13.40 20.50
CA GLU A 803 -45.56 -13.65 21.86
C GLU A 803 -46.54 -12.55 22.29
N ILE A 804 -47.73 -12.96 22.75
CA ILE A 804 -48.80 -12.02 23.09
C ILE A 804 -49.40 -12.37 24.46
N TYR A 805 -49.29 -11.42 25.37
CA TYR A 805 -49.80 -11.54 26.73
C TYR A 805 -50.90 -10.50 26.95
N SER A 806 -52.08 -10.95 27.37
CA SER A 806 -53.24 -10.07 27.52
C SER A 806 -53.89 -10.20 28.89
N LEU A 807 -54.26 -9.07 29.49
CA LEU A 807 -55.03 -8.99 30.72
C LEU A 807 -56.31 -8.19 30.49
N GLY A 808 -57.44 -8.71 30.92
CA GLY A 808 -58.73 -8.11 30.65
C GLY A 808 -59.82 -8.45 31.65
N GLY A 809 -61.04 -8.07 31.30
CA GLY A 809 -62.24 -8.37 32.05
C GLY A 809 -63.46 -8.48 31.17
N TYR A 810 -64.49 -9.13 31.70
CA TYR A 810 -65.76 -9.33 31.03
C TYR A 810 -66.94 -9.02 31.93
N TYR A 811 -68.07 -8.70 31.31
CA TYR A 811 -69.36 -8.45 31.93
C TYR A 811 -70.45 -9.06 31.04
N SER A 812 -71.19 -10.04 31.55
CA SER A 812 -72.21 -10.77 30.80
C SER A 812 -73.55 -10.72 31.55
N VAL A 813 -74.63 -10.45 30.85
CA VAL A 813 -76.01 -10.52 31.37
C VAL A 813 -76.79 -11.52 30.55
N GLN A 814 -77.39 -12.52 31.19
CA GLN A 814 -78.19 -13.56 30.56
C GLN A 814 -79.59 -13.60 31.17
N ALA A 815 -80.63 -13.43 30.37
CA ALA A 815 -82.02 -13.57 30.77
C ALA A 815 -82.45 -15.04 30.92
N ASP A 816 -83.53 -15.29 31.66
CA ASP A 816 -84.06 -16.64 31.87
C ASP A 816 -84.53 -17.34 30.59
N ASP A 817 -84.90 -16.55 29.56
CA ASP A 817 -85.24 -17.07 28.22
C ASP A 817 -84.00 -17.45 27.39
N GLY A 818 -82.80 -17.30 27.96
CA GLY A 818 -81.50 -17.61 27.36
C GLY A 818 -80.91 -16.45 26.55
N GLY A 819 -81.63 -15.34 26.35
CA GLY A 819 -81.08 -14.17 25.68
C GLY A 819 -79.91 -13.57 26.48
N TYR A 820 -78.86 -13.11 25.82
CA TYR A 820 -77.69 -12.57 26.50
C TYR A 820 -77.10 -11.32 25.83
N VAL A 821 -76.40 -10.54 26.64
CA VAL A 821 -75.46 -9.49 26.22
C VAL A 821 -74.13 -9.76 26.91
N ASP A 822 -73.05 -9.74 26.15
CA ASP A 822 -71.69 -9.96 26.65
C ASP A 822 -70.77 -8.80 26.25
N ILE A 823 -69.95 -8.35 27.19
CA ILE A 823 -68.92 -7.33 26.97
C ILE A 823 -67.59 -7.90 27.48
N ILE A 824 -66.54 -7.80 26.68
CA ILE A 824 -65.18 -8.19 27.07
C ILE A 824 -64.18 -7.17 26.55
N GLY A 825 -63.13 -6.90 27.33
CA GLY A 825 -62.00 -6.08 26.90
C GLY A 825 -60.67 -6.59 27.43
N GLN A 826 -59.61 -6.44 26.64
CA GLN A 826 -58.26 -6.89 26.96
C GLN A 826 -57.21 -5.83 26.59
N LEU A 827 -56.20 -5.67 27.43
CA LEU A 827 -54.95 -4.95 27.18
C LEU A 827 -53.87 -5.99 26.89
N SER A 828 -53.07 -5.81 25.85
CA SER A 828 -52.09 -6.79 25.39
C SER A 828 -50.72 -6.18 25.16
N THR A 829 -49.67 -6.91 25.52
CA THR A 829 -48.29 -6.64 25.09
C THR A 829 -47.92 -7.63 23.99
N ILE A 830 -47.22 -7.15 22.97
CA ILE A 830 -46.85 -7.92 21.78
C ILE A 830 -45.34 -7.84 21.61
N HIS A 831 -44.71 -8.99 21.41
CA HIS A 831 -43.31 -9.11 21.01
C HIS A 831 -43.23 -9.94 19.74
N ASN A 832 -42.66 -9.38 18.68
CA ASN A 832 -42.49 -10.06 17.40
C ASN A 832 -40.99 -10.25 17.14
N ASP A 833 -40.59 -11.49 16.89
CA ASP A 833 -39.28 -11.84 16.38
C ASP A 833 -39.38 -12.24 14.90
N TYR A 834 -38.50 -11.68 14.08
CA TYR A 834 -38.41 -11.92 12.65
C TYR A 834 -37.13 -12.71 12.35
N PHE A 835 -37.28 -13.88 11.73
CA PHE A 835 -36.19 -14.76 11.33
C PHE A 835 -36.18 -14.91 9.81
N SER A 836 -35.18 -14.35 9.14
CA SER A 836 -34.98 -14.45 7.68
C SER A 836 -33.48 -14.59 7.39
N ALA A 837 -32.89 -13.72 6.55
CA ALA A 837 -31.43 -13.63 6.41
C ALA A 837 -30.75 -13.19 7.72
N GLY A 838 -31.45 -12.37 8.51
CA GLY A 838 -31.03 -11.89 9.81
C GLY A 838 -32.11 -12.07 10.88
N HIS A 839 -31.82 -11.54 12.08
CA HIS A 839 -32.75 -11.47 13.21
C HIS A 839 -33.12 -10.02 13.50
N SER A 840 -34.40 -9.75 13.71
CA SER A 840 -34.90 -8.45 14.14
C SER A 840 -36.09 -8.64 15.07
N ALA A 841 -36.29 -7.69 15.99
CA ALA A 841 -37.36 -7.75 16.97
C ALA A 841 -38.16 -6.44 16.99
N GLN A 842 -39.45 -6.55 17.26
CA GLN A 842 -40.39 -5.44 17.38
C GLN A 842 -41.26 -5.62 18.62
N HIS A 843 -41.54 -4.52 19.30
CA HIS A 843 -42.43 -4.49 20.45
C HIS A 843 -43.72 -3.74 20.10
N GLY A 844 -44.77 -4.02 20.83
CA GLY A 844 -46.02 -3.29 20.68
C GLY A 844 -47.03 -3.56 21.79
N MET A 845 -48.17 -2.90 21.64
CA MET A 845 -49.30 -3.01 22.55
C MET A 845 -50.62 -3.01 21.77
N GLY A 846 -51.62 -3.69 22.31
CA GLY A 846 -52.97 -3.75 21.77
C GLY A 846 -54.02 -3.50 22.84
N VAL A 847 -55.09 -2.80 22.48
CA VAL A 847 -56.29 -2.68 23.32
C VAL A 847 -57.46 -3.14 22.47
N ALA A 848 -58.21 -4.14 22.93
CA ALA A 848 -59.33 -4.70 22.19
C ALA A 848 -60.56 -4.84 23.09
N ALA A 849 -61.74 -4.61 22.52
CA ALA A 849 -63.02 -4.76 23.21
C ALA A 849 -64.10 -5.32 22.27
N SER A 850 -65.07 -6.04 22.82
CA SER A 850 -66.18 -6.63 22.08
C SER A 850 -67.49 -6.47 22.85
N VAL A 851 -68.57 -6.30 22.09
CA VAL A 851 -69.94 -6.46 22.56
C VAL A 851 -70.64 -7.51 21.70
N GLU A 852 -71.27 -8.49 22.34
CA GLU A 852 -72.03 -9.55 21.69
C GLU A 852 -73.45 -9.60 22.27
N ALA A 853 -74.43 -9.90 21.43
CA ALA A 853 -75.79 -10.23 21.87
C ALA A 853 -76.32 -11.44 21.09
N GLY A 854 -77.07 -12.30 21.78
CA GLY A 854 -77.69 -13.47 21.17
C GLY A 854 -79.01 -13.82 21.85
N LYS A 855 -79.89 -14.52 21.12
CA LYS A 855 -81.17 -14.98 21.68
C LYS A 855 -81.58 -16.35 21.13
N PRO A 856 -81.71 -17.39 21.95
CA PRO A 856 -82.19 -18.68 21.50
C PRO A 856 -83.71 -18.69 21.30
N PHE A 857 -84.15 -19.28 20.19
CA PHE A 857 -85.56 -19.52 19.85
C PHE A 857 -85.82 -21.03 19.82
N ASP A 858 -86.88 -21.47 20.49
CA ASP A 858 -87.29 -22.88 20.53
C ASP A 858 -87.89 -23.31 19.19
N LEU A 859 -87.35 -24.37 18.60
CA LEU A 859 -87.84 -25.00 17.36
C LEU A 859 -88.63 -26.29 17.64
N GLY A 860 -88.80 -26.67 18.91
CA GLY A 860 -89.42 -27.92 19.34
C GLY A 860 -88.40 -29.06 19.50
N ASN A 861 -88.82 -30.16 20.13
CA ASN A 861 -87.99 -31.36 20.37
C ASN A 861 -86.65 -31.07 21.09
N ARG A 862 -86.62 -30.04 21.95
CA ARG A 862 -85.43 -29.54 22.67
C ARG A 862 -84.32 -29.02 21.76
N VAL A 863 -84.66 -28.63 20.53
CA VAL A 863 -83.74 -27.99 19.59
C VAL A 863 -83.99 -26.49 19.61
N LYS A 864 -82.93 -25.70 19.73
CA LYS A 864 -82.99 -24.24 19.73
C LYS A 864 -82.06 -23.68 18.67
N LEU A 865 -82.50 -22.61 18.03
CA LEU A 865 -81.69 -21.81 17.11
C LEU A 865 -81.44 -20.44 17.74
N GLU A 866 -80.19 -20.05 17.82
CA GLU A 866 -79.75 -18.80 18.43
C GLU A 866 -79.02 -17.94 17.40
N PRO A 867 -79.69 -16.90 16.87
CA PRO A 867 -79.01 -15.81 16.19
C PRO A 867 -78.12 -15.01 17.15
N GLN A 868 -76.94 -14.64 16.67
CA GLN A 868 -75.90 -13.93 17.40
C GLN A 868 -75.38 -12.78 16.55
N LEU A 869 -75.09 -11.65 17.19
CA LEU A 869 -74.43 -10.50 16.58
C LEU A 869 -73.32 -10.01 17.51
N GLN A 870 -72.14 -9.79 16.96
CA GLN A 870 -70.99 -9.30 17.71
C GLN A 870 -70.28 -8.18 16.95
N LEU A 871 -69.86 -7.16 17.69
CA LEU A 871 -69.01 -6.08 17.20
C LEU A 871 -67.77 -5.99 18.09
N LYS A 872 -66.60 -6.09 17.48
CA LYS A 872 -65.30 -5.92 18.12
C LYS A 872 -64.63 -4.66 17.60
N TYR A 873 -63.85 -4.02 18.46
CA TYR A 873 -63.01 -2.87 18.15
C TYR A 873 -61.65 -3.06 18.80
N GLN A 874 -60.59 -2.63 18.13
CA GLN A 874 -59.25 -2.60 18.70
C GLN A 874 -58.43 -1.40 18.26
N TYR A 875 -57.40 -1.11 19.04
CA TYR A 875 -56.29 -0.23 18.68
C TYR A 875 -54.97 -1.00 18.86
N LEU A 876 -54.19 -1.09 17.79
CA LEU A 876 -52.87 -1.72 17.76
C LEU A 876 -51.79 -0.65 17.58
N HIS A 877 -50.73 -0.74 18.37
CA HIS A 877 -49.52 0.05 18.22
C HIS A 877 -48.29 -0.86 18.23
N LEU A 878 -47.54 -0.90 17.14
CA LEU A 878 -46.26 -1.60 16.99
C LEU A 878 -45.16 -0.55 16.75
N ASP A 879 -44.05 -0.67 17.47
CA ASP A 879 -42.92 0.25 17.38
C ASP A 879 -42.19 0.14 16.03
N GLY A 880 -41.53 1.21 15.59
CA GLY A 880 -40.59 1.14 14.46
C GLY A 880 -39.27 0.50 14.90
N PHE A 881 -38.59 -0.17 13.97
CA PHE A 881 -37.30 -0.82 14.22
C PHE A 881 -36.35 -0.63 13.04
N ARG A 882 -35.13 -1.16 13.13
CA ARG A 882 -34.13 -1.13 12.05
C ARG A 882 -33.46 -2.49 11.97
N ASP A 883 -33.41 -3.05 10.77
CA ASP A 883 -32.65 -4.26 10.47
C ASP A 883 -31.22 -3.91 9.99
N GLU A 884 -30.45 -4.89 9.52
CA GLU A 884 -29.06 -4.68 9.08
C GLU A 884 -28.93 -3.79 7.83
N ILE A 885 -30.02 -3.54 7.09
CA ILE A 885 -30.02 -2.88 5.78
C ILE A 885 -30.85 -1.57 5.80
N SER A 886 -32.04 -1.56 6.42
CA SER A 886 -32.99 -0.44 6.36
C SER A 886 -33.82 -0.25 7.64
N ALA A 887 -34.44 0.92 7.77
CA ALA A 887 -35.41 1.19 8.84
C ALA A 887 -36.81 0.72 8.45
N VAL A 888 -37.57 0.16 9.40
CA VAL A 888 -38.96 -0.28 9.20
C VAL A 888 -39.88 0.56 10.09
N SER A 889 -40.95 1.12 9.51
CA SER A 889 -41.89 1.96 10.25
C SER A 889 -42.71 1.17 11.25
N GLY A 890 -43.02 1.78 12.39
CA GLY A 890 -44.07 1.29 13.28
C GLY A 890 -45.45 1.42 12.66
N VAL A 891 -46.42 0.71 13.23
CA VAL A 891 -47.83 0.71 12.81
C VAL A 891 -48.69 1.16 13.99
N ALA A 892 -49.57 2.13 13.78
CA ALA A 892 -50.52 2.58 14.80
C ALA A 892 -51.91 2.72 14.16
N GLN A 893 -52.84 1.82 14.49
CA GLN A 893 -54.11 1.74 13.78
C GLN A 893 -55.25 1.22 14.65
N SER A 894 -56.44 1.78 14.42
CA SER A 894 -57.71 1.24 14.93
C SER A 894 -58.41 0.40 13.87
N SER A 895 -58.97 -0.75 14.27
CA SER A 895 -59.77 -1.60 13.39
C SER A 895 -61.00 -2.14 14.12
N GLY A 896 -61.99 -2.61 13.36
CA GLY A 896 -63.17 -3.28 13.87
C GLY A 896 -63.39 -4.65 13.24
N GLU A 897 -64.23 -5.46 13.86
CA GLU A 897 -64.71 -6.74 13.32
C GLU A 897 -66.21 -6.87 13.63
N ALA A 898 -67.02 -7.18 12.62
CA ALA A 898 -68.44 -7.48 12.80
C ALA A 898 -68.71 -8.94 12.45
N ARG A 899 -69.41 -9.66 13.33
CA ARG A 899 -69.77 -11.07 13.18
C ARG A 899 -71.28 -11.24 13.32
N ALA A 900 -71.89 -11.91 12.35
CA ALA A 900 -73.26 -12.42 12.43
C ALA A 900 -73.22 -13.95 12.46
N GLY A 901 -73.80 -14.55 13.50
CA GLY A 901 -73.72 -15.99 13.74
C GLY A 901 -75.08 -16.65 13.94
N LEU A 902 -75.16 -17.94 13.65
CA LEU A 902 -76.27 -18.83 13.98
C LEU A 902 -75.74 -20.03 14.75
N ARG A 903 -76.32 -20.31 15.91
CA ARG A 903 -76.01 -21.51 16.70
C ARG A 903 -77.24 -22.39 16.83
N LEU A 904 -77.19 -23.60 16.28
CA LEU A 904 -78.22 -24.61 16.42
C LEU A 904 -77.77 -25.63 17.47
N PHE A 905 -78.53 -25.80 18.55
CA PHE A 905 -78.15 -26.72 19.62
C PHE A 905 -79.32 -27.56 20.11
N ARG A 906 -79.01 -28.70 20.73
CA ARG A 906 -80.02 -29.58 21.31
C ARG A 906 -79.72 -29.87 22.77
N GLU A 907 -80.72 -29.72 23.63
CA GLU A 907 -80.59 -30.02 25.05
C GLU A 907 -80.86 -31.52 25.30
N MET A 908 -79.83 -32.27 25.69
CA MET A 908 -79.86 -33.73 25.89
C MET A 908 -79.39 -34.12 27.32
N GLY A 909 -80.06 -33.59 28.35
CA GLY A 909 -79.69 -33.85 29.74
C GLY A 909 -78.34 -33.23 30.05
N ASN A 910 -77.34 -34.05 30.36
CA ASN A 910 -75.98 -33.58 30.68
C ASN A 910 -75.14 -33.21 29.45
N TRP A 911 -75.68 -33.34 28.23
CA TRP A 911 -74.97 -33.06 26.98
C TRP A 911 -75.74 -32.05 26.12
N GLN A 912 -75.00 -31.17 25.44
CA GLN A 912 -75.51 -30.20 24.50
C GLN A 912 -74.63 -30.19 23.24
N PRO A 913 -74.93 -31.05 22.25
CA PRO A 913 -74.33 -30.92 20.92
C PRO A 913 -74.84 -29.66 20.22
N TYR A 914 -73.96 -29.00 19.47
CA TYR A 914 -74.29 -27.80 18.72
C TYR A 914 -73.52 -27.67 17.40
N LEU A 915 -74.13 -26.95 16.47
CA LEU A 915 -73.57 -26.52 15.19
C LEU A 915 -73.57 -24.99 15.15
N THR A 916 -72.49 -24.39 14.63
CA THR A 916 -72.38 -22.94 14.40
C THR A 916 -72.16 -22.64 12.93
N LEU A 917 -72.67 -21.50 12.49
CA LEU A 917 -72.39 -20.90 11.19
C LEU A 917 -72.29 -19.40 11.37
N ASP A 918 -71.13 -18.83 11.06
CA ASP A 918 -70.88 -17.40 11.21
C ASP A 918 -70.39 -16.79 9.89
N ALA A 919 -70.73 -15.52 9.69
CA ALA A 919 -70.12 -14.64 8.70
C ALA A 919 -69.47 -13.46 9.43
N THR A 920 -68.19 -13.24 9.16
CA THR A 920 -67.37 -12.21 9.80
C THR A 920 -66.77 -11.28 8.75
N THR A 921 -66.70 -9.99 9.08
CA THR A 921 -66.07 -8.97 8.23
C THR A 921 -65.25 -7.99 9.07
N PHE A 922 -64.04 -7.67 8.62
CA PHE A 922 -63.18 -6.65 9.19
C PHE A 922 -63.60 -5.26 8.69
N ILE A 923 -63.49 -4.27 9.57
CA ILE A 923 -63.87 -2.88 9.32
C ILE A 923 -62.64 -2.00 9.52
N GLY A 924 -62.25 -1.27 8.49
CA GLY A 924 -61.07 -0.41 8.48
C GLY A 924 -60.11 -0.78 7.36
N ASP A 925 -59.06 0.02 7.21
CA ASP A 925 -58.01 -0.25 6.23
C ASP A 925 -57.04 -1.33 6.75
N GLU A 926 -56.38 -2.06 5.86
CA GLU A 926 -55.30 -2.96 6.25
C GLU A 926 -54.05 -2.15 6.63
N PRO A 927 -53.28 -2.56 7.66
CA PRO A 927 -52.00 -1.97 8.01
C PRO A 927 -51.06 -1.74 6.82
N VAL A 928 -50.42 -0.58 6.78
CA VAL A 928 -49.40 -0.27 5.77
C VAL A 928 -48.04 -0.11 6.45
N VAL A 929 -47.03 -0.78 5.91
CA VAL A 929 -45.66 -0.77 6.45
C VAL A 929 -44.74 -0.09 5.47
N ARG A 930 -43.88 0.80 5.97
CA ARG A 930 -42.81 1.41 5.20
C ARG A 930 -41.49 0.75 5.52
N VAL A 931 -40.89 0.07 4.54
CA VAL A 931 -39.53 -0.49 4.59
C VAL A 931 -38.61 0.48 3.86
N GLY A 932 -37.79 1.16 4.65
CA GLY A 932 -37.03 2.37 4.33
C GLY A 932 -37.81 3.40 3.52
N SER A 933 -37.61 3.49 2.20
CA SER A 933 -38.34 4.46 1.36
C SER A 933 -39.66 3.93 0.79
N GLN A 934 -39.88 2.62 0.82
CA GLN A 934 -41.00 1.97 0.14
C GLN A 934 -42.16 1.71 1.09
N GLN A 935 -43.34 2.19 0.69
CA GLN A 935 -44.58 1.90 1.38
C GLN A 935 -45.24 0.69 0.71
N ILE A 936 -45.37 -0.41 1.45
CA ILE A 936 -45.83 -1.69 0.93
C ILE A 936 -47.00 -2.17 1.79
N GLN A 937 -48.00 -2.74 1.12
CA GLN A 937 -49.20 -3.28 1.74
C GLN A 937 -49.45 -4.69 1.16
N THR A 938 -49.91 -5.59 2.01
CA THR A 938 -50.37 -6.93 1.61
C THR A 938 -51.83 -6.87 1.10
N GLY A 939 -52.39 -8.03 0.74
CA GLY A 939 -53.79 -8.14 0.32
C GLY A 939 -54.51 -9.24 1.08
N PHE A 940 -54.63 -9.12 2.39
CA PHE A 940 -55.32 -10.14 3.20
C PHE A 940 -56.85 -10.08 3.01
N SER A 941 -57.53 -11.22 3.01
CA SER A 941 -59.00 -11.28 2.92
C SER A 941 -59.67 -10.57 4.10
N ASN A 942 -60.63 -9.69 3.83
CA ASN A 942 -61.34 -8.92 4.86
C ASN A 942 -62.64 -9.55 5.35
N SER A 943 -63.10 -10.66 4.77
CA SER A 943 -64.32 -11.32 5.21
C SER A 943 -64.27 -12.83 5.00
N TYR A 944 -64.83 -13.57 5.96
CA TYR A 944 -64.83 -15.03 5.95
C TYR A 944 -66.11 -15.58 6.55
N TRP A 945 -66.43 -16.82 6.19
CA TRP A 945 -67.42 -17.60 6.90
C TRP A 945 -66.72 -18.72 7.68
N GLN A 946 -67.31 -19.12 8.80
CA GLN A 946 -66.84 -20.26 9.58
C GLN A 946 -68.02 -21.12 9.99
N THR A 947 -67.79 -22.43 10.06
CA THR A 947 -68.75 -23.38 10.62
C THR A 947 -68.07 -24.26 11.65
N GLY A 948 -68.76 -24.54 12.74
CA GLY A 948 -68.23 -25.32 13.83
C GLY A 948 -69.19 -26.39 14.28
N LEU A 949 -68.63 -27.48 14.79
CA LEU A 949 -69.36 -28.53 15.49
C LEU A 949 -68.74 -28.67 16.88
N GLY A 950 -69.58 -28.74 17.90
CA GLY A 950 -69.13 -28.84 19.27
C GLY A 950 -70.10 -29.57 20.17
N VAL A 951 -69.60 -29.94 21.34
CA VAL A 951 -70.40 -30.53 22.41
C VAL A 951 -69.98 -29.93 23.73
N ALA A 952 -70.97 -29.51 24.50
CA ALA A 952 -70.79 -29.11 25.88
C ALA A 952 -71.44 -30.13 26.82
N ALA A 953 -70.85 -30.35 27.99
CA ALA A 953 -71.30 -31.36 28.93
C ALA A 953 -71.13 -30.94 30.40
N THR A 954 -72.10 -31.33 31.23
CA THR A 954 -71.97 -31.27 32.69
C THR A 954 -71.26 -32.53 33.17
N LEU A 955 -70.08 -32.36 33.77
CA LEU A 955 -69.26 -33.45 34.29
C LEU A 955 -69.64 -33.83 35.73
N SER A 956 -70.01 -32.83 36.53
CA SER A 956 -70.51 -32.97 37.90
C SER A 956 -71.31 -31.72 38.31
N ASP A 957 -71.86 -31.69 39.53
CA ASP A 957 -72.57 -30.52 40.06
C ASP A 957 -71.69 -29.26 40.17
N SER A 958 -70.36 -29.40 40.13
CA SER A 958 -69.39 -28.31 40.22
C SER A 958 -68.47 -28.18 39.01
N ALA A 959 -68.68 -28.95 37.93
CA ALA A 959 -67.81 -28.90 36.75
C ALA A 959 -68.53 -29.12 35.42
N SER A 960 -68.19 -28.31 34.42
CA SER A 960 -68.58 -28.48 33.02
C SER A 960 -67.38 -28.39 32.09
N ALA A 961 -67.51 -28.97 30.89
CA ALA A 961 -66.51 -28.87 29.85
C ALA A 961 -67.16 -28.82 28.47
N TYR A 962 -66.45 -28.29 27.49
CA TYR A 962 -66.84 -28.33 26.09
C TYR A 962 -65.63 -28.53 25.18
N GLY A 963 -65.90 -29.05 24.00
CA GLY A 963 -64.94 -29.14 22.91
C GLY A 963 -65.61 -28.73 21.60
N GLU A 964 -64.90 -27.99 20.77
CA GLU A 964 -65.38 -27.51 19.48
C GLU A 964 -64.29 -27.54 18.43
N PHE A 965 -64.67 -27.96 17.22
CA PHE A 965 -63.85 -27.93 16.03
C PHE A 965 -64.51 -27.00 15.00
N ARG A 966 -63.73 -26.18 14.31
CA ARG A 966 -64.18 -25.24 13.29
C ARG A 966 -63.37 -25.37 12.02
N TYR A 967 -64.06 -25.15 10.91
CA TYR A 967 -63.46 -24.83 9.62
C TYR A 967 -63.86 -23.40 9.25
N GLN A 968 -62.92 -22.64 8.71
CA GLN A 968 -63.15 -21.29 8.22
C GLN A 968 -62.59 -21.13 6.82
N GLN A 969 -63.25 -20.28 6.02
CA GLN A 969 -62.80 -19.94 4.69
C GLN A 969 -63.20 -18.50 4.35
N ALA A 970 -62.25 -17.75 3.81
CA ALA A 970 -62.50 -16.43 3.26
C ALA A 970 -63.51 -16.49 2.10
N PHE A 971 -64.37 -15.48 1.97
CA PHE A 971 -65.36 -15.47 0.89
C PHE A 971 -64.73 -15.37 -0.51
N ASP A 972 -63.53 -14.80 -0.61
CA ASP A 972 -62.71 -14.73 -1.82
C ASP A 972 -61.84 -15.98 -2.04
N GLN A 973 -61.89 -16.96 -1.13
CA GLN A 973 -61.10 -18.20 -1.15
C GLN A 973 -59.58 -17.99 -1.03
N GLN A 974 -59.12 -16.82 -0.58
CA GLN A 974 -57.69 -16.51 -0.36
C GLN A 974 -57.21 -16.84 1.06
N SER A 975 -58.03 -17.49 1.86
CA SER A 975 -57.61 -18.04 3.15
C SER A 975 -58.56 -19.14 3.57
N ASP A 976 -58.01 -20.19 4.16
CA ASP A 976 -58.77 -21.22 4.86
C ASP A 976 -57.98 -21.76 6.04
N GLY A 977 -58.67 -22.44 6.94
CA GLY A 977 -58.03 -22.97 8.12
C GLY A 977 -58.97 -23.72 9.04
N TYR A 978 -58.37 -24.31 10.06
CA TYR A 978 -59.07 -25.11 11.05
C TYR A 978 -58.71 -24.61 12.46
N ALA A 979 -59.68 -24.66 13.37
CA ALA A 979 -59.46 -24.31 14.76
C ALA A 979 -60.09 -25.35 15.69
N GLY A 980 -59.38 -25.66 16.78
CA GLY A 980 -59.83 -26.50 17.86
C GLY A 980 -59.84 -25.73 19.17
N MET A 981 -60.86 -25.93 19.99
CA MET A 981 -60.90 -25.38 21.33
C MET A 981 -61.47 -26.36 22.34
N ILE A 982 -60.91 -26.34 23.53
CA ILE A 982 -61.39 -27.11 24.68
C ILE A 982 -61.48 -26.14 25.85
N GLY A 983 -62.60 -26.16 26.55
CA GLY A 983 -62.75 -25.39 27.78
C GLY A 983 -63.36 -26.18 28.92
N VAL A 984 -62.99 -25.79 30.13
CA VAL A 984 -63.46 -26.39 31.39
C VAL A 984 -63.83 -25.26 32.34
N LYS A 985 -64.95 -25.42 33.04
CA LYS A 985 -65.38 -24.50 34.10
C LYS A 985 -65.60 -25.28 35.39
N ILE A 986 -65.07 -24.76 36.50
CA ILE A 986 -65.14 -25.36 37.83
C ILE A 986 -65.68 -24.32 38.82
N ALA A 987 -66.75 -24.70 39.54
CA ALA A 987 -67.27 -23.98 40.69
C ALA A 987 -66.59 -24.49 41.97
N PHE A 988 -66.21 -23.58 42.87
CA PHE A 988 -65.50 -23.89 44.12
C PHE A 988 -66.32 -23.54 45.35
#